data_AF-A0A0E0DEI1-F1
#
_entry.id   AF-A0A0E0DEI1-F1
#
_cell.length_a   1.000
_cell.length_b   1.000
_cell.length_c   1.000
_cell.angle_alpha   90.00
_cell.angle_beta   90.00
_cell.angle_gamma   90.00
#
_symmetry.space_group_name_H-M   'P 1'
#
loop_
_entity.id
_entity.type
_entity.pdbx_description
1 polymer ?
#
loop_
_entity_poly.entity_id
_entity_poly.type
_entity_poly.pdbx_seq_one_letter_code
_entity_poly.pdbx_strand_id
1 'polypeptide(L)'
;MDVNLVLSFALAILISSSPAAVGVDATEELKEAVLTLDAGNFSEVVAKHPFIVVEFYAPWCGHCKQLAPEYEKAASVLRKNEPPVVLAKVDAYDERNKELKDKYGVYSYPTIKIMKNGGSDVRSYGGPREADGIVEYLKRQVGPASLKLESAEEAAHSVGDKGVILVGVFPEFDGTEYENFMAVAEKMRADYDFFHTSDASILPRGDQSVKGPIVRLFKPFDELFVDSEDFGKDALEKFIKVSGFPMVVTYDADPTNHKFLERYYSTPSAKAMLFVSFGDDRIESFKSQIHEAARKFSANNISFLIGDVADADRVFQYFGLRESDVPLLFMIASTGKYLNPTIDPDQIIPWLKQYIYGNLTPYVKSEPIPKANDQPVKVVVADNIDDIVFNSGKNVLLEFYAPWCGHCRKFAPILEEIAVSLQDDQDIVIAKMDGTANDIPTDFTVEGYPTIYFYSSSGNLLSYDGSRTAEEIISFINENRGPKAGAATAVDEKTQIDAVEEECFAYQATRPAPSSGMARPHHPGLLHLVSHLRASAPLADLLRSAPGLRAARAAHARALRSPFAGETFLLNTLLSAYARLGSLRDARRVFDGMPHRNTFSYNALLSACARLGRADDALALFGGIPDPDQCSYNAVVAALAQHGRGGDALRFLAAMHADDFVLNAYSFASALSACASEKASRTGEQVHALVAKSSHGSDVYIGSALVDMYAKCERPEEARKVFDAMPERNIHMHRMVRKKKRLGSFNERPDSVTMIGVLSACGHSGLVEEGRRYFQTMTEDHGIIPTRDHYTCMVDLLGRAGHLEEVEELIENMPMEPDAVLWASLLGACRMHKNIDMGEWAAGKLFELDPDNSGPYVLLSNMYAELGKWADVFRVRRSMKHRGVSKQPGCSWIEIGRKVNVFLARDNIHPCRNEIHVTLRIIQMQMSRMSVDAEIADDLMNFCSEACG
;
A
#
# COMPACT_ATOMS: atom_id res chain seq x y z
N MET A 1 55.21 -59.29 -44.92
CA MET A 1 56.04 -58.08 -45.00
C MET A 1 55.30 -57.01 -45.79
N ASP A 2 54.88 -55.87 -45.24
CA ASP A 2 54.83 -55.49 -43.82
C ASP A 2 53.71 -54.45 -43.56
N VAL A 3 53.20 -54.49 -42.33
CA VAL A 3 52.58 -53.45 -41.48
C VAL A 3 51.89 -52.21 -42.13
N ASN A 4 50.65 -51.96 -41.68
CA ASN A 4 49.77 -50.79 -41.88
C ASN A 4 48.92 -50.74 -43.18
N LEU A 5 47.82 -51.48 -43.14
CA LEU A 5 46.61 -51.26 -43.94
C LEU A 5 45.43 -51.43 -42.96
N VAL A 6 44.61 -50.39 -42.71
CA VAL A 6 43.21 -50.16 -43.13
C VAL A 6 42.76 -49.00 -42.19
N LEU A 7 42.06 -47.92 -42.55
CA LEU A 7 41.02 -47.69 -43.57
C LEU A 7 41.13 -46.25 -44.14
N SER A 8 40.89 -46.09 -45.44
CA SER A 8 41.05 -44.83 -46.19
C SER A 8 40.04 -43.74 -45.80
N PHE A 9 40.47 -42.47 -45.68
CA PHE A 9 39.74 -41.25 -46.15
C PHE A 9 40.52 -39.96 -45.79
N ALA A 10 41.43 -39.52 -46.65
CA ALA A 10 41.96 -38.15 -46.62
C ALA A 10 42.56 -37.75 -47.99
N LEU A 11 42.24 -36.52 -48.41
CA LEU A 11 42.95 -35.71 -49.42
C LEU A 11 42.93 -36.17 -50.90
N ALA A 12 41.75 -36.16 -51.53
CA ALA A 12 41.62 -35.91 -52.97
C ALA A 12 40.23 -35.33 -53.33
N ILE A 13 40.18 -34.55 -54.42
CA ILE A 13 38.99 -34.04 -55.13
C ILE A 13 38.20 -32.90 -54.44
N LEU A 14 38.32 -31.69 -55.00
CA LEU A 14 37.18 -30.81 -55.35
C LEU A 14 37.69 -29.64 -56.24
N ILE A 15 37.72 -29.86 -57.55
CA ILE A 15 37.86 -28.81 -58.59
C ILE A 15 36.74 -29.03 -59.62
N SER A 16 36.20 -27.94 -60.16
CA SER A 16 35.06 -27.82 -61.09
C SER A 16 33.70 -28.18 -60.48
N SER A 17 32.71 -27.29 -60.44
CA SER A 17 32.25 -26.42 -61.54
C SER A 17 31.61 -25.11 -61.05
N SER A 18 31.84 -24.02 -61.80
CA SER A 18 30.89 -22.90 -61.86
C SER A 18 29.89 -23.17 -62.99
N PRO A 19 28.62 -22.80 -62.84
CA PRO A 19 28.15 -21.70 -63.66
C PRO A 19 27.09 -20.79 -63.00
N ALA A 20 26.77 -19.70 -63.70
CA ALA A 20 25.60 -18.84 -63.54
C ALA A 20 25.46 -18.06 -62.22
N ALA A 21 25.90 -16.79 -62.28
CA ALA A 21 25.16 -15.75 -61.58
C ALA A 21 23.73 -15.69 -62.13
N VAL A 22 22.78 -16.28 -61.40
CA VAL A 22 21.38 -15.88 -61.50
C VAL A 22 21.22 -14.70 -60.55
N GLY A 23 21.16 -13.49 -61.12
CA GLY A 23 20.64 -12.36 -60.38
C GLY A 23 19.18 -12.63 -60.06
N VAL A 24 18.90 -13.02 -58.81
CA VAL A 24 17.55 -12.89 -58.27
C VAL A 24 17.40 -11.42 -57.95
N ASP A 25 16.57 -10.77 -58.75
CA ASP A 25 16.40 -9.32 -58.81
C ASP A 25 15.95 -8.77 -57.44
N ALA A 26 16.60 -7.72 -56.94
CA ALA A 26 16.31 -7.11 -55.63
C ALA A 26 15.01 -6.27 -55.64
N THR A 27 14.06 -6.66 -56.49
CA THR A 27 12.87 -5.90 -56.89
C THR A 27 11.59 -6.75 -56.87
N GLU A 28 11.66 -8.07 -56.62
CA GLU A 28 10.49 -8.97 -56.61
C GLU A 28 9.72 -9.05 -55.28
N GLU A 29 10.25 -8.60 -54.14
CA GLU A 29 9.51 -8.61 -52.85
C GLU A 29 8.51 -7.44 -52.68
N LEU A 30 8.42 -6.52 -53.64
CA LEU A 30 7.79 -5.21 -53.45
C LEU A 30 6.36 -5.07 -54.04
N LYS A 31 5.50 -6.09 -53.84
CA LYS A 31 4.09 -6.06 -54.27
C LYS A 31 3.06 -5.68 -53.18
N GLU A 32 3.35 -5.89 -51.91
CA GLU A 32 2.51 -5.43 -50.78
C GLU A 32 3.13 -4.17 -50.15
N ALA A 33 2.32 -3.23 -49.65
CA ALA A 33 2.86 -2.09 -48.88
C ALA A 33 3.14 -2.50 -47.43
N VAL A 34 2.39 -3.47 -46.89
CA VAL A 34 2.64 -4.10 -45.58
C VAL A 34 3.20 -5.51 -45.77
N LEU A 35 4.41 -5.77 -45.25
CA LEU A 35 5.05 -7.10 -45.33
C LEU A 35 4.31 -8.16 -44.51
N THR A 36 4.09 -9.34 -45.07
CA THR A 36 3.52 -10.49 -44.34
C THR A 36 4.64 -11.30 -43.66
N LEU A 37 4.57 -11.46 -42.34
CA LEU A 37 5.59 -12.18 -41.54
C LEU A 37 5.01 -13.40 -40.82
N ASP A 38 5.87 -14.40 -40.64
CA ASP A 38 5.62 -15.63 -39.88
C ASP A 38 6.87 -16.07 -39.10
N ALA A 39 6.75 -17.13 -38.29
CA ALA A 39 7.85 -17.66 -37.49
C ALA A 39 9.10 -18.08 -38.30
N GLY A 40 8.96 -18.34 -39.60
CA GLY A 40 10.07 -18.67 -40.50
C GLY A 40 10.89 -17.47 -40.95
N ASN A 41 10.24 -16.33 -41.26
CA ASN A 41 10.92 -15.15 -41.81
C ASN A 41 11.12 -13.98 -40.82
N PHE A 42 10.37 -13.95 -39.70
CA PHE A 42 10.28 -12.80 -38.79
C PHE A 42 11.65 -12.29 -38.32
N SER A 43 12.50 -13.18 -37.80
CA SER A 43 13.79 -12.79 -37.21
C SER A 43 14.76 -12.22 -38.25
N GLU A 44 14.72 -12.72 -39.49
CA GLU A 44 15.58 -12.25 -40.57
C GLU A 44 15.12 -10.87 -41.08
N VAL A 45 13.81 -10.70 -41.30
CA VAL A 45 13.26 -9.42 -41.78
C VAL A 45 13.43 -8.33 -40.71
N VAL A 46 13.14 -8.63 -39.44
CA VAL A 46 13.32 -7.66 -38.35
C VAL A 46 14.80 -7.28 -38.18
N ALA A 47 15.74 -8.21 -38.36
CA ALA A 47 17.18 -7.88 -38.31
C ALA A 47 17.65 -7.01 -39.49
N LYS A 48 17.05 -7.14 -40.68
CA LYS A 48 17.37 -6.32 -41.87
C LYS A 48 16.90 -4.86 -41.76
N HIS A 49 15.91 -4.58 -40.92
CA HIS A 49 15.30 -3.25 -40.81
C HIS A 49 15.64 -2.56 -39.47
N PRO A 50 16.39 -1.45 -39.47
CA PRO A 50 16.70 -0.69 -38.24
C PRO A 50 15.46 -0.15 -37.52
N PHE A 51 14.35 0.03 -38.24
CA PHE A 51 13.05 0.38 -37.73
C PHE A 51 11.96 -0.36 -38.52
N ILE A 52 11.15 -1.17 -37.83
CA ILE A 52 10.02 -1.91 -38.42
C ILE A 52 8.85 -1.94 -37.44
N VAL A 53 7.62 -1.87 -37.95
CA VAL A 53 6.39 -1.86 -37.15
C VAL A 53 5.55 -3.07 -37.52
N VAL A 54 5.20 -3.91 -36.53
CA VAL A 54 4.52 -5.19 -36.74
C VAL A 54 3.14 -5.16 -36.10
N GLU A 55 2.09 -5.33 -36.90
CA GLU A 55 0.73 -5.63 -36.44
C GLU A 55 0.59 -7.14 -36.19
N PHE A 56 0.31 -7.53 -34.95
CA PHE A 56 -0.14 -8.88 -34.63
C PHE A 56 -1.68 -8.90 -34.65
N TYR A 57 -2.24 -9.63 -35.61
CA TYR A 57 -3.68 -9.66 -35.91
C TYR A 57 -4.27 -11.07 -35.82
N ALA A 58 -5.60 -11.17 -35.93
CA ALA A 58 -6.33 -12.43 -36.07
C ALA A 58 -7.40 -12.31 -37.18
N PRO A 59 -7.55 -13.26 -38.12
CA PRO A 59 -8.44 -13.13 -39.29
C PRO A 59 -9.93 -12.95 -38.97
N TRP A 60 -10.36 -13.33 -37.78
CA TRP A 60 -11.75 -13.19 -37.31
C TRP A 60 -12.01 -11.87 -36.57
N CYS A 61 -10.99 -11.12 -36.16
CA CYS A 61 -11.15 -9.90 -35.37
C CYS A 61 -11.72 -8.73 -36.18
N GLY A 62 -12.81 -8.11 -35.68
CA GLY A 62 -13.43 -6.95 -36.31
C GLY A 62 -12.52 -5.71 -36.36
N HIS A 63 -11.80 -5.42 -35.27
CA HIS A 63 -10.89 -4.27 -35.21
C HIS A 63 -9.70 -4.42 -36.17
N CYS A 64 -9.16 -5.63 -36.37
CA CYS A 64 -8.12 -5.89 -37.36
C CYS A 64 -8.61 -5.63 -38.79
N LYS A 65 -9.85 -6.03 -39.11
CA LYS A 65 -10.47 -5.79 -40.43
C LYS A 65 -10.71 -4.30 -40.69
N GLN A 66 -10.99 -3.52 -39.66
CA GLN A 66 -11.12 -2.06 -39.75
C GLN A 66 -9.76 -1.36 -39.90
N LEU A 67 -8.73 -1.84 -39.19
CA LEU A 67 -7.38 -1.29 -39.23
C LEU A 67 -6.64 -1.59 -40.54
N ALA A 68 -6.76 -2.80 -41.09
CA ALA A 68 -6.03 -3.25 -42.28
C ALA A 68 -6.00 -2.23 -43.46
N PRO A 69 -7.12 -1.62 -43.91
CA PRO A 69 -7.08 -0.62 -44.98
C PRO A 69 -6.37 0.69 -44.57
N GLU A 70 -6.42 1.09 -43.30
CA GLU A 70 -5.70 2.28 -42.80
C GLU A 70 -4.19 2.00 -42.65
N TYR A 71 -3.83 0.80 -42.22
CA TYR A 71 -2.44 0.36 -42.08
C TYR A 71 -1.73 0.25 -43.43
N GLU A 72 -2.40 -0.26 -44.47
CA GLU A 72 -1.86 -0.32 -45.84
C GLU A 72 -1.68 1.09 -46.47
N LYS A 73 -2.61 2.01 -46.21
CA LYS A 73 -2.45 3.44 -46.58
C LYS A 73 -1.25 4.06 -45.90
N ALA A 74 -1.14 3.89 -44.57
CA ALA A 74 -0.03 4.43 -43.79
C ALA A 74 1.32 3.90 -44.29
N ALA A 75 1.42 2.58 -44.54
CA ALA A 75 2.61 1.94 -45.08
C ALA A 75 3.04 2.52 -46.44
N SER A 76 2.06 2.78 -47.32
CA SER A 76 2.29 3.37 -48.64
C SER A 76 2.90 4.79 -48.61
N VAL A 77 2.63 5.55 -47.54
CA VAL A 77 3.21 6.87 -47.28
C VAL A 77 4.56 6.73 -46.58
N LEU A 78 4.62 5.92 -45.52
CA LEU A 78 5.76 5.72 -44.64
C LEU A 78 6.98 5.07 -45.32
N ARG A 79 6.76 4.21 -46.31
CA ARG A 79 7.81 3.63 -47.16
C ARG A 79 8.57 4.67 -47.99
N LYS A 80 8.01 5.87 -48.21
CA LYS A 80 8.65 7.00 -48.91
C LYS A 80 9.30 8.03 -47.97
N ASN A 81 9.28 7.78 -46.67
CA ASN A 81 9.93 8.63 -45.69
C ASN A 81 11.46 8.45 -45.73
N GLU A 82 12.21 9.43 -45.22
CA GLU A 82 13.64 9.31 -44.96
C GLU A 82 13.90 9.50 -43.46
N PRO A 83 14.41 8.49 -42.72
CA PRO A 83 14.57 7.08 -43.11
C PRO A 83 13.24 6.39 -43.51
N PRO A 84 13.27 5.36 -44.37
CA PRO A 84 12.07 4.62 -44.77
C PRO A 84 11.54 3.76 -43.63
N VAL A 85 10.23 3.76 -43.46
CA VAL A 85 9.54 3.10 -42.35
C VAL A 85 8.76 1.91 -42.89
N VAL A 86 9.15 0.70 -42.45
CA VAL A 86 8.56 -0.56 -42.91
C VAL A 86 7.45 -0.99 -41.97
N LEU A 87 6.26 -1.23 -42.51
CA LEU A 87 5.13 -1.83 -41.80
C LEU A 87 5.01 -3.30 -42.21
N ALA A 88 4.67 -4.14 -41.24
CA ALA A 88 4.51 -5.57 -41.38
C ALA A 88 3.30 -6.07 -40.56
N LYS A 89 2.81 -7.26 -40.88
CA LYS A 89 1.68 -7.94 -40.22
C LYS A 89 1.99 -9.42 -39.97
N VAL A 90 1.57 -9.95 -38.83
CA VAL A 90 1.68 -11.36 -38.42
C VAL A 90 0.31 -11.86 -38.02
N ASP A 91 -0.15 -12.96 -38.62
CA ASP A 91 -1.30 -13.70 -38.09
C ASP A 91 -0.88 -14.42 -36.80
N ALA A 92 -1.21 -13.84 -35.65
CA ALA A 92 -0.89 -14.38 -34.34
C ALA A 92 -2.03 -15.24 -33.77
N TYR A 93 -2.97 -15.66 -34.62
CA TYR A 93 -3.93 -16.74 -34.33
C TYR A 93 -3.49 -18.09 -34.95
N ASP A 94 -2.70 -18.07 -36.04
CA ASP A 94 -2.07 -19.26 -36.61
C ASP A 94 -1.13 -19.95 -35.59
N GLU A 95 -1.27 -21.27 -35.43
CA GLU A 95 -0.47 -22.05 -34.48
C GLU A 95 1.04 -21.97 -34.77
N ARG A 96 1.44 -21.79 -36.04
CA ARG A 96 2.84 -21.64 -36.45
C ARG A 96 3.50 -20.39 -35.85
N ASN A 97 2.70 -19.37 -35.54
CA ASN A 97 3.16 -18.09 -34.99
C ASN A 97 2.97 -17.98 -33.47
N LYS A 98 2.54 -19.07 -32.80
CA LYS A 98 2.28 -19.08 -31.36
C LYS A 98 3.51 -18.70 -30.53
N GLU A 99 4.70 -19.17 -30.90
CA GLU A 99 5.94 -18.81 -30.22
C GLU A 99 6.25 -17.30 -30.33
N LEU A 100 5.96 -16.67 -31.47
CA LEU A 100 6.09 -15.21 -31.64
C LEU A 100 5.08 -14.46 -30.76
N LYS A 101 3.83 -14.92 -30.73
CA LYS A 101 2.75 -14.35 -29.91
C LYS A 101 3.14 -14.33 -28.43
N ASP A 102 3.60 -15.48 -27.92
CA ASP A 102 3.98 -15.64 -26.52
C ASP A 102 5.26 -14.85 -26.19
N LYS A 103 6.27 -14.86 -27.07
CA LYS A 103 7.52 -14.09 -26.93
C LYS A 103 7.31 -12.58 -26.82
N TYR A 104 6.34 -12.02 -27.56
CA TYR A 104 6.07 -10.57 -27.60
C TYR A 104 4.86 -10.14 -26.75
N GLY A 105 4.29 -11.04 -25.94
CA GLY A 105 3.22 -10.74 -24.98
C GLY A 105 1.92 -10.29 -25.64
N VAL A 106 1.51 -10.94 -26.73
CA VAL A 106 0.32 -10.56 -27.51
C VAL A 106 -0.91 -11.31 -27.00
N TYR A 107 -1.73 -10.64 -26.19
CA TYR A 107 -2.95 -11.23 -25.60
C TYR A 107 -4.26 -10.76 -26.24
N SER A 108 -4.23 -9.72 -27.06
CA SER A 108 -5.40 -9.14 -27.75
C SER A 108 -5.05 -8.71 -29.18
N TYR A 109 -6.07 -8.46 -30.02
CA TYR A 109 -5.90 -8.14 -31.44
C TYR A 109 -6.74 -6.91 -31.85
N PRO A 110 -6.21 -5.97 -32.66
CA PRO A 110 -4.83 -5.88 -33.10
C PRO A 110 -3.90 -5.42 -31.97
N THR A 111 -2.70 -5.99 -31.89
CA THR A 111 -1.59 -5.47 -31.08
C THR A 111 -0.47 -5.04 -32.01
N ILE A 112 -0.10 -3.76 -32.00
CA ILE A 112 0.98 -3.24 -32.85
C ILE A 112 2.24 -3.03 -32.00
N LYS A 113 3.39 -3.49 -32.49
CA LYS A 113 4.71 -3.34 -31.84
C LYS A 113 5.67 -2.60 -32.77
N ILE A 114 6.42 -1.66 -32.23
CA ILE A 114 7.53 -0.97 -32.91
C ILE A 114 8.82 -1.67 -32.50
N MET A 115 9.65 -2.03 -33.48
CA MET A 115 10.91 -2.74 -33.29
C MET A 115 12.04 -1.90 -33.88
N LYS A 116 12.97 -1.49 -33.02
CA LYS A 116 14.16 -0.70 -33.35
C LYS A 116 15.42 -1.58 -33.25
N ASN A 117 16.49 -1.15 -33.92
CA ASN A 117 17.83 -1.74 -33.81
C ASN A 117 17.83 -3.27 -34.01
N GLY A 118 17.22 -3.76 -35.09
CA GLY A 118 17.15 -5.19 -35.39
C GLY A 118 16.25 -6.01 -34.45
N GLY A 119 15.32 -5.36 -33.74
CA GLY A 119 14.42 -6.00 -32.78
C GLY A 119 14.98 -6.12 -31.35
N SER A 120 16.03 -5.36 -31.02
CA SER A 120 16.60 -5.30 -29.66
C SER A 120 15.87 -4.32 -28.73
N ASP A 121 15.23 -3.28 -29.27
CA ASP A 121 14.28 -2.40 -28.56
C ASP A 121 12.89 -2.62 -29.15
N VAL A 122 11.94 -3.08 -28.34
CA VAL A 122 10.57 -3.42 -28.75
C VAL A 122 9.57 -2.69 -27.85
N ARG A 123 8.79 -1.78 -28.43
CA ARG A 123 7.81 -0.95 -27.73
C ARG A 123 6.40 -1.22 -28.26
N SER A 124 5.38 -1.03 -27.42
CA SER A 124 3.99 -1.04 -27.88
C SER A 124 3.68 0.26 -28.63
N TYR A 125 2.89 0.18 -29.69
CA TYR A 125 2.33 1.36 -30.35
C TYR A 125 1.10 1.86 -29.59
N GLY A 126 1.13 3.11 -29.13
CA GLY A 126 0.03 3.77 -28.42
C GLY A 126 -0.72 4.81 -29.24
N GLY A 127 -0.46 4.91 -30.54
CA GLY A 127 -1.02 5.96 -31.39
C GLY A 127 -2.45 5.69 -31.91
N PRO A 128 -3.03 6.68 -32.63
CA PRO A 128 -4.30 6.56 -33.36
C PRO A 128 -4.31 5.40 -34.39
N ARG A 129 -5.48 5.01 -34.90
CA ARG A 129 -5.64 3.85 -35.82
C ARG A 129 -5.98 4.25 -37.26
N GLU A 130 -6.16 5.54 -37.50
CA GLU A 130 -6.38 6.19 -38.77
C GLU A 130 -5.04 6.36 -39.51
N ALA A 131 -5.03 6.27 -40.85
CA ALA A 131 -3.79 6.26 -41.62
C ALA A 131 -2.90 7.49 -41.36
N ASP A 132 -3.47 8.69 -41.36
CA ASP A 132 -2.72 9.94 -41.15
C ASP A 132 -2.09 10.00 -39.74
N GLY A 133 -2.83 9.53 -38.74
CA GLY A 133 -2.34 9.46 -37.36
C GLY A 133 -1.21 8.44 -37.17
N ILE A 134 -1.29 7.29 -37.84
CA ILE A 134 -0.21 6.29 -37.88
C ILE A 134 1.04 6.88 -38.55
N VAL A 135 0.87 7.61 -39.66
CA VAL A 135 1.97 8.29 -40.36
C VAL A 135 2.63 9.33 -39.47
N GLU A 136 1.86 10.20 -38.81
CA GLU A 136 2.41 11.25 -37.94
C GLU A 136 3.15 10.65 -36.74
N TYR A 137 2.53 9.70 -36.04
CA TYR A 137 3.14 9.04 -34.89
C TYR A 137 4.46 8.34 -35.26
N LEU A 138 4.48 7.59 -36.36
CA LEU A 138 5.67 6.84 -36.75
C LEU A 138 6.80 7.73 -37.28
N LYS A 139 6.49 8.86 -37.95
CA LYS A 139 7.52 9.85 -38.31
C LYS A 139 8.26 10.40 -37.09
N ARG A 140 7.54 10.74 -36.01
CA ARG A 140 8.12 11.15 -34.71
C ARG A 140 9.03 10.07 -34.09
N GLN A 141 8.72 8.79 -34.35
CA GLN A 141 9.49 7.64 -33.83
C GLN A 141 10.73 7.25 -34.65
N VAL A 142 10.93 7.83 -35.84
CA VAL A 142 11.99 7.43 -36.78
C VAL A 142 13.05 8.51 -36.96
N GLY A 143 12.69 9.78 -36.81
CA GLY A 143 13.65 10.89 -36.73
C GLY A 143 14.58 10.81 -35.51
N PRO A 144 15.58 11.71 -35.43
CA PRO A 144 16.42 11.82 -34.23
C PRO A 144 15.56 12.15 -33.01
N ALA A 145 16.02 11.71 -31.84
CA ALA A 145 15.28 11.88 -30.58
C ALA A 145 14.94 13.34 -30.26
N SER A 146 15.77 14.28 -30.74
CA SER A 146 15.56 15.71 -30.68
C SER A 146 15.96 16.34 -32.01
N LEU A 147 15.19 17.32 -32.50
CA LEU A 147 15.46 18.03 -33.75
C LEU A 147 16.23 19.34 -33.50
N LYS A 148 17.23 19.63 -34.33
CA LYS A 148 17.97 20.90 -34.24
C LYS A 148 17.13 22.05 -34.80
N LEU A 149 17.04 23.16 -34.07
CA LEU A 149 16.46 24.42 -34.55
C LEU A 149 17.58 25.37 -34.97
N GLU A 150 17.55 25.84 -36.23
CA GLU A 150 18.58 26.72 -36.79
C GLU A 150 18.09 28.17 -37.01
N SER A 151 16.77 28.38 -37.05
CA SER A 151 16.17 29.71 -37.28
C SER A 151 15.01 30.04 -36.33
N ALA A 152 14.75 31.33 -36.14
CA ALA A 152 13.62 31.81 -35.35
C ALA A 152 12.25 31.49 -35.99
N GLU A 153 12.20 31.34 -37.32
CA GLU A 153 10.99 30.94 -38.04
C GLU A 153 10.65 29.46 -37.78
N GLU A 154 11.65 28.57 -37.84
CA GLU A 154 11.49 27.16 -37.46
C GLU A 154 11.14 27.01 -35.98
N ALA A 155 11.78 27.79 -35.10
CA ALA A 155 11.48 27.77 -33.68
C ALA A 155 10.05 28.26 -33.41
N ALA A 156 9.58 29.33 -34.06
CA ALA A 156 8.21 29.82 -33.91
C ALA A 156 7.15 28.86 -34.51
N HIS A 157 7.50 28.11 -35.56
CA HIS A 157 6.60 27.11 -36.14
C HIS A 157 6.54 25.81 -35.32
N SER A 158 7.70 25.37 -34.81
CA SER A 158 7.85 24.09 -34.10
C SER A 158 7.51 24.21 -32.62
N VAL A 159 7.83 25.33 -31.98
CA VAL A 159 7.48 25.68 -30.60
C VAL A 159 6.19 26.53 -30.62
N GLY A 160 5.12 25.94 -31.14
CA GLY A 160 3.77 26.54 -31.16
C GLY A 160 2.97 26.25 -29.90
N ASP A 161 1.75 26.81 -29.80
CA ASP A 161 0.84 26.64 -28.65
C ASP A 161 0.27 25.21 -28.46
N LYS A 162 0.79 24.21 -29.19
CA LYS A 162 0.24 22.85 -29.25
C LYS A 162 1.04 21.87 -28.38
N GLY A 163 0.75 21.89 -27.08
CA GLY A 163 1.23 20.88 -26.13
C GLY A 163 2.57 21.22 -25.47
N VAL A 164 3.17 20.21 -24.85
CA VAL A 164 4.38 20.39 -24.02
C VAL A 164 5.61 20.05 -24.85
N ILE A 165 6.49 21.03 -25.00
CA ILE A 165 7.63 20.99 -25.91
C ILE A 165 8.91 21.29 -25.12
N LEU A 166 9.96 20.52 -25.35
CA LEU A 166 11.24 20.67 -24.67
C LEU A 166 12.33 21.13 -25.63
N VAL A 167 13.07 22.16 -25.26
CA VAL A 167 14.19 22.69 -26.03
C VAL A 167 15.44 22.73 -25.16
N GLY A 168 16.45 21.93 -25.52
CA GLY A 168 17.77 22.00 -24.91
C GLY A 168 18.64 23.05 -25.62
N VAL A 169 19.06 24.09 -24.91
CA VAL A 169 20.05 25.05 -25.40
C VAL A 169 21.42 24.57 -24.95
N PHE A 170 22.35 24.34 -25.89
CA PHE A 170 23.69 23.82 -25.60
C PHE A 170 24.76 24.64 -26.33
N PRO A 171 25.85 25.10 -25.65
CA PRO A 171 26.93 25.81 -26.33
C PRO A 171 27.61 24.99 -27.43
N GLU A 172 27.79 23.69 -27.20
CA GLU A 172 28.38 22.70 -28.11
C GLU A 172 27.50 21.42 -28.07
N PHE A 173 27.40 20.66 -29.17
CA PHE A 173 26.55 19.46 -29.27
C PHE A 173 27.29 18.17 -28.92
N ASP A 174 28.06 18.22 -27.84
CA ASP A 174 28.79 17.12 -27.24
C ASP A 174 28.81 17.25 -25.70
N GLY A 175 29.49 16.32 -25.03
CA GLY A 175 29.55 16.29 -23.57
C GLY A 175 28.34 15.61 -22.90
N THR A 176 28.48 15.41 -21.59
CA THR A 176 27.58 14.58 -20.77
C THR A 176 26.15 15.10 -20.69
N GLU A 177 25.98 16.42 -20.73
CA GLU A 177 24.72 17.13 -20.61
C GLU A 177 23.86 16.92 -21.86
N TYR A 178 24.48 17.06 -23.05
CA TYR A 178 23.84 16.80 -24.33
C TYR A 178 23.53 15.31 -24.50
N GLU A 179 24.46 14.40 -24.16
CA GLU A 179 24.23 12.95 -24.20
C GLU A 179 23.08 12.51 -23.27
N ASN A 180 22.99 13.08 -22.06
CA ASN A 180 21.91 12.79 -21.12
C ASN A 180 20.56 13.31 -21.64
N PHE A 181 20.51 14.53 -22.18
CA PHE A 181 19.30 15.08 -22.79
C PHE A 181 18.82 14.23 -23.98
N MET A 182 19.72 13.84 -24.89
CA MET A 182 19.40 12.97 -26.02
C MET A 182 18.91 11.59 -25.59
N ALA A 183 19.48 11.02 -24.51
CA ALA A 183 19.01 9.75 -23.95
C ALA A 183 17.60 9.85 -23.33
N VAL A 184 17.29 10.95 -22.64
CA VAL A 184 15.94 11.21 -22.07
C VAL A 184 14.93 11.47 -23.19
N ALA A 185 15.32 12.22 -24.23
CA ALA A 185 14.51 12.44 -25.41
C ALA A 185 14.16 11.10 -26.11
N GLU A 186 15.13 10.20 -26.32
CA GLU A 186 14.86 8.88 -26.95
C GLU A 186 13.91 8.00 -26.13
N LYS A 187 13.92 8.16 -24.80
CA LYS A 187 13.01 7.49 -23.88
C LYS A 187 11.60 8.08 -23.92
N MET A 188 11.47 9.41 -24.00
CA MET A 188 10.21 10.13 -23.77
C MET A 188 9.54 10.72 -25.03
N ARG A 189 10.15 10.59 -26.23
CA ARG A 189 9.61 11.07 -27.52
C ARG A 189 8.30 10.43 -28.00
N ALA A 190 7.69 9.56 -27.22
CA ALA A 190 6.31 9.10 -27.46
C ALA A 190 5.29 10.13 -26.96
N ASP A 191 5.63 10.86 -25.88
CA ASP A 191 4.70 11.70 -25.13
C ASP A 191 5.00 13.21 -25.25
N TYR A 192 6.24 13.58 -25.58
CA TYR A 192 6.74 14.96 -25.65
C TYR A 192 7.61 15.18 -26.89
N ASP A 193 7.54 16.40 -27.45
CA ASP A 193 8.41 16.81 -28.56
C ASP A 193 9.69 17.46 -28.03
N PHE A 194 10.84 17.01 -28.55
CA PHE A 194 12.15 17.50 -28.15
C PHE A 194 12.87 18.20 -29.30
N PHE A 195 13.50 19.32 -28.98
CA PHE A 195 14.32 20.12 -29.87
C PHE A 195 15.62 20.52 -29.16
N HIS A 196 16.63 20.95 -29.92
CA HIS A 196 17.84 21.54 -29.37
C HIS A 196 18.37 22.66 -30.26
N THR A 197 19.13 23.58 -29.68
CA THR A 197 19.79 24.65 -30.43
C THR A 197 21.04 25.13 -29.71
N SER A 198 21.92 25.81 -30.44
CA SER A 198 23.09 26.50 -29.89
C SER A 198 22.83 27.98 -29.60
N ASP A 199 21.65 28.49 -29.95
CA ASP A 199 21.30 29.91 -29.83
C ASP A 199 19.98 30.07 -29.04
N ALA A 200 20.05 30.63 -27.83
CA ALA A 200 18.85 30.92 -27.04
C ALA A 200 17.96 32.01 -27.68
N SER A 201 18.51 32.85 -28.56
CA SER A 201 17.82 34.03 -29.11
C SER A 201 16.78 33.70 -30.18
N ILE A 202 16.88 32.53 -30.83
CA ILE A 202 15.88 32.09 -31.82
C ILE A 202 14.58 31.58 -31.17
N LEU A 203 14.59 31.27 -29.87
CA LEU A 203 13.42 30.70 -29.20
C LEU A 203 12.32 31.76 -28.98
N PRO A 204 11.02 31.38 -29.04
CA PRO A 204 9.95 32.30 -28.74
C PRO A 204 10.10 32.83 -27.30
N ARG A 205 10.04 34.16 -27.15
CA ARG A 205 10.31 34.88 -25.90
C ARG A 205 11.77 34.77 -25.42
N GLY A 206 12.70 34.64 -26.37
CA GLY A 206 14.14 34.53 -26.14
C GLY A 206 14.69 35.58 -25.20
N ASP A 207 15.35 35.10 -24.14
CA ASP A 207 16.08 35.94 -23.19
C ASP A 207 17.54 36.00 -23.65
N GLN A 208 18.01 37.20 -24.01
CA GLN A 208 19.36 37.42 -24.57
C GLN A 208 20.50 37.15 -23.57
N SER A 209 20.18 36.82 -22.32
CA SER A 209 21.13 36.70 -21.22
C SER A 209 21.62 35.27 -20.94
N VAL A 210 20.96 34.22 -21.46
CA VAL A 210 21.24 32.83 -21.11
C VAL A 210 22.49 32.30 -21.85
N LYS A 211 23.52 31.88 -21.09
CA LYS A 211 24.82 31.43 -21.60
C LYS A 211 25.33 30.14 -20.93
N GLY A 212 24.45 29.14 -20.80
CA GLY A 212 24.82 27.82 -20.28
C GLY A 212 24.00 26.72 -20.94
N PRO A 213 24.37 25.44 -20.74
CA PRO A 213 23.49 24.34 -21.06
C PRO A 213 22.22 24.49 -20.19
N ILE A 214 21.04 24.56 -20.83
CA ILE A 214 19.75 24.68 -20.13
C ILE A 214 18.66 23.92 -20.89
N VAL A 215 17.72 23.31 -20.17
CA VAL A 215 16.52 22.70 -20.77
C VAL A 215 15.31 23.57 -20.47
N ARG A 216 14.73 24.15 -21.53
CA ARG A 216 13.49 24.95 -21.46
C ARG A 216 12.30 24.12 -21.90
N LEU A 217 11.34 23.94 -21.01
CA LEU A 217 10.04 23.31 -21.29
C LEU A 217 9.01 24.40 -21.54
N PHE A 218 8.43 24.43 -22.74
CA PHE A 218 7.29 25.26 -23.12
C PHE A 218 5.98 24.48 -22.89
N LYS A 219 4.93 25.19 -22.46
CA LYS A 219 3.60 24.62 -22.22
C LYS A 219 2.50 25.68 -22.45
N PRO A 220 1.29 25.29 -22.90
CA PRO A 220 0.20 26.23 -23.19
C PRO A 220 -0.63 26.59 -21.95
N PHE A 221 -0.29 26.05 -20.78
CA PHE A 221 -1.00 26.21 -19.52
C PHE A 221 -0.04 26.64 -18.40
N ASP A 222 -0.59 27.16 -17.30
CA ASP A 222 0.17 27.69 -16.15
C ASP A 222 1.17 28.78 -16.57
N GLU A 223 2.45 28.59 -16.24
CA GLU A 223 3.58 29.41 -16.66
C GLU A 223 4.11 28.94 -18.02
N LEU A 224 4.17 29.84 -19.01
CA LEU A 224 4.27 29.45 -20.42
C LEU A 224 5.64 28.85 -20.83
N PHE A 225 6.64 28.95 -19.95
CA PHE A 225 7.87 28.16 -20.00
C PHE A 225 8.46 27.93 -18.60
N VAL A 226 9.24 26.86 -18.43
CA VAL A 226 10.00 26.52 -17.21
C VAL A 226 11.40 26.07 -17.61
N ASP A 227 12.43 26.48 -16.88
CA ASP A 227 13.82 26.10 -17.13
C ASP A 227 14.36 25.08 -16.10
N SER A 228 15.31 24.25 -16.53
CA SER A 228 16.09 23.34 -15.69
C SER A 228 17.58 23.35 -16.10
N GLU A 229 18.46 23.46 -15.10
CA GLU A 229 19.92 23.34 -15.24
C GLU A 229 20.43 21.95 -14.79
N ASP A 230 19.56 21.07 -14.28
CA ASP A 230 19.93 19.70 -13.89
C ASP A 230 19.82 18.74 -15.09
N PHE A 231 20.96 18.19 -15.51
CA PHE A 231 21.11 17.24 -16.62
C PHE A 231 21.24 15.78 -16.19
N GLY A 232 21.00 15.45 -14.92
CA GLY A 232 20.87 14.06 -14.49
C GLY A 232 19.67 13.39 -15.18
N LYS A 233 19.83 12.19 -15.74
CA LYS A 233 18.76 11.52 -16.51
C LYS A 233 17.45 11.41 -15.72
N ASP A 234 17.53 10.94 -14.47
CA ASP A 234 16.37 10.83 -13.58
C ASP A 234 15.77 12.20 -13.18
N ALA A 235 16.62 13.24 -13.07
CA ALA A 235 16.20 14.59 -12.74
C ALA A 235 15.45 15.24 -13.91
N LEU A 236 15.98 15.12 -15.13
CA LEU A 236 15.30 15.54 -16.37
C LEU A 236 13.97 14.81 -16.56
N GLU A 237 13.93 13.49 -16.39
CA GLU A 237 12.68 12.72 -16.48
C GLU A 237 11.63 13.19 -15.45
N LYS A 238 12.07 13.47 -14.21
CA LYS A 238 11.20 13.99 -13.16
C LYS A 238 10.73 15.41 -13.48
N PHE A 239 11.61 16.28 -13.96
CA PHE A 239 11.31 17.63 -14.39
C PHE A 239 10.24 17.62 -15.50
N ILE A 240 10.42 16.84 -16.56
CA ILE A 240 9.44 16.70 -17.64
C ILE A 240 8.10 16.22 -17.10
N LYS A 241 8.10 15.14 -16.30
CA LYS A 241 6.86 14.54 -15.76
C LYS A 241 6.13 15.48 -14.80
N VAL A 242 6.81 16.34 -14.06
CA VAL A 242 6.19 17.30 -13.13
C VAL A 242 5.79 18.58 -13.84
N SER A 243 6.72 19.26 -14.51
CA SER A 243 6.50 20.57 -15.14
C SER A 243 5.61 20.50 -16.38
N GLY A 244 5.59 19.36 -17.07
CA GLY A 244 4.75 19.08 -18.25
C GLY A 244 3.34 18.57 -17.94
N PHE A 245 2.91 18.59 -16.67
CA PHE A 245 1.53 18.28 -16.28
C PHE A 245 0.84 19.55 -15.75
N PRO A 246 -0.40 19.87 -16.18
CA PRO A 246 -1.07 21.09 -15.75
C PRO A 246 -1.46 21.05 -14.26
N MET A 247 -1.39 22.19 -13.57
CA MET A 247 -1.86 22.30 -12.18
C MET A 247 -3.38 22.11 -12.07
N VAL A 248 -4.12 22.56 -13.09
CA VAL A 248 -5.57 22.34 -13.23
C VAL A 248 -5.81 21.65 -14.58
N VAL A 249 -6.34 20.43 -14.54
CA VAL A 249 -6.68 19.68 -15.75
C VAL A 249 -7.96 20.24 -16.35
N THR A 250 -8.02 20.41 -17.67
CA THR A 250 -9.25 20.84 -18.36
C THR A 250 -10.01 19.63 -18.91
N TYR A 251 -11.33 19.65 -18.79
CA TYR A 251 -12.24 18.64 -19.34
C TYR A 251 -13.24 19.31 -20.29
N ASP A 252 -13.01 19.20 -21.58
CA ASP A 252 -13.79 19.81 -22.65
C ASP A 252 -13.77 18.91 -23.89
N ALA A 253 -14.41 19.34 -24.98
CA ALA A 253 -14.40 18.63 -26.25
C ALA A 253 -13.01 18.52 -26.94
N ASP A 254 -11.93 19.15 -26.43
CA ASP A 254 -10.61 19.13 -27.07
C ASP A 254 -9.84 17.83 -26.72
N PRO A 255 -9.56 16.95 -27.71
CA PRO A 255 -8.84 15.69 -27.45
C PRO A 255 -7.42 15.89 -26.91
N THR A 256 -6.81 17.06 -27.10
CA THR A 256 -5.47 17.37 -26.58
C THR A 256 -5.45 17.54 -25.06
N ASN A 257 -6.58 17.87 -24.43
CA ASN A 257 -6.74 17.91 -22.99
C ASN A 257 -6.99 16.51 -22.39
N HIS A 258 -7.62 15.61 -23.15
CA HIS A 258 -8.02 14.27 -22.65
C HIS A 258 -6.83 13.42 -22.18
N LYS A 259 -5.64 13.59 -22.78
CA LYS A 259 -4.42 12.88 -22.38
C LYS A 259 -4.00 13.12 -20.93
N PHE A 260 -4.46 14.21 -20.30
CA PHE A 260 -4.17 14.50 -18.90
C PHE A 260 -5.18 13.85 -17.92
N LEU A 261 -6.35 13.42 -18.41
CA LEU A 261 -7.44 12.87 -17.58
C LEU A 261 -7.09 11.50 -16.97
N GLU A 262 -6.47 10.60 -17.75
CA GLU A 262 -6.08 9.27 -17.24
C GLU A 262 -5.10 9.40 -16.06
N ARG A 263 -4.11 10.29 -16.20
CA ARG A 263 -3.16 10.63 -15.13
C ARG A 263 -3.83 11.37 -13.96
N TYR A 264 -4.81 12.24 -14.23
CA TYR A 264 -5.60 12.87 -13.19
C TYR A 264 -6.32 11.83 -12.32
N TYR A 265 -7.08 10.91 -12.92
CA TYR A 265 -7.87 9.93 -12.17
C TYR A 265 -7.02 8.83 -11.51
N SER A 266 -5.92 8.40 -12.12
CA SER A 266 -5.02 7.37 -11.56
C SER A 266 -4.12 7.85 -10.41
N THR A 267 -3.91 9.16 -10.24
CA THR A 267 -3.11 9.69 -9.12
C THR A 267 -3.82 9.44 -7.77
N PRO A 268 -3.15 8.96 -6.70
CA PRO A 268 -3.77 8.71 -5.39
C PRO A 268 -3.92 9.99 -4.54
N SER A 269 -4.63 10.97 -5.08
CA SER A 269 -4.91 12.30 -4.50
C SER A 269 -6.42 12.56 -4.40
N ALA A 270 -6.83 13.46 -3.51
CA ALA A 270 -8.21 13.94 -3.51
C ALA A 270 -8.51 14.70 -4.81
N LYS A 271 -9.70 14.52 -5.38
CA LYS A 271 -10.09 15.07 -6.69
C LYS A 271 -11.03 16.24 -6.48
N ALA A 272 -10.56 17.47 -6.69
CA ALA A 272 -11.42 18.64 -6.77
C ALA A 272 -11.77 18.91 -8.25
N MET A 273 -13.05 18.89 -8.59
CA MET A 273 -13.58 19.03 -9.94
C MET A 273 -14.62 20.17 -9.95
N LEU A 274 -14.34 21.22 -10.71
CA LEU A 274 -15.25 22.36 -10.91
C LEU A 274 -15.92 22.22 -12.27
N PHE A 275 -17.23 22.03 -12.29
CA PHE A 275 -18.03 22.06 -13.52
C PHE A 275 -18.69 23.43 -13.66
N VAL A 276 -18.54 24.02 -14.84
CA VAL A 276 -19.04 25.35 -15.23
C VAL A 276 -19.46 25.29 -16.70
N SER A 277 -20.31 26.19 -17.17
CA SER A 277 -20.47 26.36 -18.63
C SER A 277 -19.34 27.22 -19.16
N PHE A 278 -18.61 26.77 -20.18
CA PHE A 278 -17.53 27.58 -20.76
C PHE A 278 -18.05 28.78 -21.57
N GLY A 279 -19.37 28.85 -21.82
CA GLY A 279 -20.06 30.02 -22.37
C GLY A 279 -20.53 31.06 -21.34
N ASP A 280 -20.29 30.86 -20.03
CA ASP A 280 -20.62 31.85 -18.98
C ASP A 280 -19.60 33.00 -18.97
N ASP A 281 -20.05 34.26 -18.97
CA ASP A 281 -19.20 35.46 -18.90
C ASP A 281 -18.21 35.45 -17.71
N ARG A 282 -18.50 34.67 -16.66
CA ARG A 282 -17.67 34.53 -15.45
C ARG A 282 -16.57 33.47 -15.58
N ILE A 283 -16.45 32.75 -16.70
CA ILE A 283 -15.52 31.62 -16.88
C ILE A 283 -14.05 31.97 -16.54
N GLU A 284 -13.58 33.16 -16.90
CA GLU A 284 -12.21 33.60 -16.58
C GLU A 284 -11.99 33.86 -15.09
N SER A 285 -13.04 34.28 -14.37
CA SER A 285 -13.00 34.39 -12.89
C SER A 285 -12.93 33.01 -12.24
N PHE A 286 -13.71 32.04 -12.75
CA PHE A 286 -13.66 30.64 -12.29
C PHE A 286 -12.28 30.01 -12.54
N LYS A 287 -11.73 30.14 -13.77
CA LYS A 287 -10.36 29.72 -14.10
C LYS A 287 -9.33 30.37 -13.19
N SER A 288 -9.40 31.68 -12.97
CA SER A 288 -8.45 32.39 -12.11
C SER A 288 -8.47 31.85 -10.67
N GLN A 289 -9.66 31.68 -10.08
CA GLN A 289 -9.83 31.23 -8.71
C GLN A 289 -9.45 29.76 -8.49
N ILE A 290 -9.73 28.85 -9.43
CA ILE A 290 -9.27 27.46 -9.29
C ILE A 290 -7.75 27.29 -9.48
N HIS A 291 -7.10 28.09 -10.34
CA HIS A 291 -5.63 28.11 -10.44
C HIS A 291 -4.97 28.79 -9.23
N GLU A 292 -5.63 29.75 -8.59
CA GLU A 292 -5.18 30.30 -7.29
C GLU A 292 -5.34 29.26 -6.16
N ALA A 293 -6.43 28.50 -6.15
CA ALA A 293 -6.64 27.39 -5.23
C ALA A 293 -5.58 26.28 -5.40
N ALA A 294 -5.32 25.85 -6.64
CA ALA A 294 -4.32 24.83 -6.95
C ALA A 294 -2.93 25.21 -6.44
N ARG A 295 -2.51 26.47 -6.66
CA ARG A 295 -1.25 26.99 -6.12
C ARG A 295 -1.22 26.98 -4.59
N LYS A 296 -2.27 27.47 -3.93
CA LYS A 296 -2.36 27.54 -2.45
C LYS A 296 -2.41 26.18 -1.76
N PHE A 297 -3.02 25.17 -2.39
CA PHE A 297 -3.27 23.86 -1.79
C PHE A 297 -2.46 22.71 -2.42
N SER A 298 -1.42 23.04 -3.19
CA SER A 298 -0.48 22.10 -3.81
C SER A 298 0.14 21.10 -2.81
N ALA A 299 0.37 21.51 -1.55
CA ALA A 299 0.88 20.66 -0.48
C ALA A 299 -0.18 19.74 0.18
N ASN A 300 -1.47 19.89 -0.13
CA ASN A 300 -2.57 19.19 0.54
C ASN A 300 -2.97 17.85 -0.14
N ASN A 301 -2.20 17.38 -1.13
CA ASN A 301 -2.52 16.19 -1.93
C ASN A 301 -3.91 16.23 -2.59
N ILE A 302 -4.24 17.40 -3.17
CA ILE A 302 -5.47 17.63 -3.95
C ILE A 302 -5.06 17.88 -5.41
N SER A 303 -5.70 17.19 -6.35
CA SER A 303 -5.59 17.44 -7.79
C SER A 303 -6.84 18.18 -8.29
N PHE A 304 -6.62 19.22 -9.10
CA PHE A 304 -7.67 20.12 -9.56
C PHE A 304 -8.04 19.87 -11.01
N LEU A 305 -9.33 19.96 -11.32
CA LEU A 305 -9.89 19.87 -12.66
C LEU A 305 -10.98 20.94 -12.83
N ILE A 306 -11.05 21.53 -14.02
CA ILE A 306 -12.17 22.36 -14.47
C ILE A 306 -12.78 21.72 -15.72
N GLY A 307 -14.10 21.61 -15.79
CA GLY A 307 -14.79 20.96 -16.90
C GLY A 307 -15.98 21.75 -17.42
N ASP A 308 -16.22 21.68 -18.74
CA ASP A 308 -17.45 22.21 -19.33
C ASP A 308 -18.62 21.25 -19.03
N VAL A 309 -19.76 21.81 -18.63
CA VAL A 309 -20.98 21.03 -18.40
C VAL A 309 -21.47 20.34 -19.67
N ALA A 310 -21.27 20.95 -20.84
CA ALA A 310 -21.75 20.44 -22.12
C ALA A 310 -21.14 19.08 -22.54
N ASP A 311 -19.94 18.76 -22.03
CA ASP A 311 -19.25 17.50 -22.29
C ASP A 311 -19.37 16.50 -21.12
N ALA A 312 -19.96 16.91 -19.98
CA ALA A 312 -19.87 16.20 -18.70
C ALA A 312 -21.02 15.22 -18.42
N ASP A 313 -21.97 15.00 -19.34
CA ASP A 313 -23.16 14.13 -19.18
C ASP A 313 -22.91 12.82 -18.44
N ARG A 314 -21.86 12.08 -18.83
CA ARG A 314 -21.53 10.78 -18.24
C ARG A 314 -21.09 10.89 -16.77
N VAL A 315 -20.40 11.97 -16.43
CA VAL A 315 -19.96 12.27 -15.06
C VAL A 315 -21.17 12.63 -14.21
N PHE A 316 -22.07 13.47 -14.75
CA PHE A 316 -23.28 13.90 -14.05
C PHE A 316 -24.21 12.71 -13.77
N GLN A 317 -24.46 11.86 -14.78
CA GLN A 317 -25.25 10.63 -14.63
C GLN A 317 -24.62 9.65 -13.62
N TYR A 318 -23.30 9.46 -13.64
CA TYR A 318 -22.61 8.56 -12.72
C TYR A 318 -22.67 9.02 -11.25
N PHE A 319 -22.60 10.34 -11.02
CA PHE A 319 -22.63 10.92 -9.67
C PHE A 319 -24.02 11.38 -9.19
N GLY A 320 -25.06 11.28 -10.03
CA GLY A 320 -26.43 11.72 -9.70
C GLY A 320 -26.61 13.24 -9.68
N LEU A 321 -25.74 13.97 -10.37
CA LEU A 321 -25.72 15.44 -10.44
C LEU A 321 -26.62 15.94 -11.57
N ARG A 322 -27.14 17.17 -11.45
CA ARG A 322 -27.98 17.80 -12.48
C ARG A 322 -27.28 19.02 -13.06
N GLU A 323 -27.51 19.32 -14.34
CA GLU A 323 -27.03 20.55 -14.97
C GLU A 323 -27.48 21.82 -14.21
N SER A 324 -28.65 21.77 -13.54
CA SER A 324 -29.16 22.87 -12.70
C SER A 324 -28.29 23.18 -11.47
N ASP A 325 -27.39 22.29 -11.09
CA ASP A 325 -26.51 22.44 -9.93
C ASP A 325 -25.21 23.19 -10.30
N VAL A 326 -24.99 23.48 -11.59
CA VAL A 326 -23.83 24.18 -12.16
C VAL A 326 -24.00 25.71 -12.04
N PRO A 327 -22.96 26.50 -11.68
CA PRO A 327 -21.58 26.12 -11.33
C PRO A 327 -21.48 25.19 -10.11
N LEU A 328 -20.77 24.08 -10.25
CA LEU A 328 -20.69 23.02 -9.25
C LEU A 328 -19.23 22.73 -8.89
N LEU A 329 -18.88 22.87 -7.61
CA LEU A 329 -17.61 22.36 -7.11
C LEU A 329 -17.86 21.02 -6.40
N PHE A 330 -17.30 19.96 -6.96
CA PHE A 330 -17.41 18.59 -6.49
C PHE A 330 -16.05 18.07 -6.03
N MET A 331 -16.04 17.24 -4.99
CA MET A 331 -14.82 16.61 -4.50
C MET A 331 -14.99 15.13 -4.17
N ILE A 332 -13.99 14.33 -4.53
CA ILE A 332 -13.86 12.92 -4.12
C ILE A 332 -12.60 12.75 -3.28
N ALA A 333 -12.74 12.18 -2.10
CA ALA A 333 -11.64 11.85 -1.21
C ALA A 333 -11.85 10.45 -0.58
N SER A 334 -10.82 9.93 0.09
CA SER A 334 -10.95 8.70 0.89
C SER A 334 -11.90 8.83 2.07
N THR A 335 -12.26 10.05 2.46
CA THR A 335 -13.23 10.35 3.54
C THR A 335 -14.67 10.49 3.06
N GLY A 336 -14.91 10.41 1.74
CA GLY A 336 -16.23 10.56 1.14
C GLY A 336 -16.25 11.49 -0.07
N LYS A 337 -17.47 11.74 -0.56
CA LYS A 337 -17.77 12.73 -1.61
C LYS A 337 -18.19 14.03 -0.94
N TYR A 338 -17.94 15.18 -1.56
CA TYR A 338 -18.41 16.49 -1.06
C TYR A 338 -18.87 17.32 -2.26
N LEU A 339 -19.95 18.08 -2.14
CA LEU A 339 -20.39 18.98 -3.21
C LEU A 339 -20.83 20.35 -2.70
N ASN A 340 -20.71 21.35 -3.56
CA ASN A 340 -21.24 22.69 -3.39
C ASN A 340 -21.88 23.13 -4.72
N PRO A 341 -23.22 23.05 -4.84
CA PRO A 341 -23.93 23.46 -6.04
C PRO A 341 -24.06 24.99 -6.06
N THR A 342 -24.21 25.57 -7.24
CA THR A 342 -24.35 27.03 -7.43
C THR A 342 -23.22 27.86 -6.81
N ILE A 343 -21.98 27.39 -6.87
CA ILE A 343 -20.82 28.06 -6.25
C ILE A 343 -20.37 29.29 -7.05
N ASP A 344 -20.13 30.42 -6.36
CA ASP A 344 -19.51 31.60 -6.97
C ASP A 344 -17.96 31.54 -6.94
N PRO A 345 -17.25 32.21 -7.87
CA PRO A 345 -15.79 32.10 -7.99
C PRO A 345 -15.02 32.39 -6.70
N ASP A 346 -15.44 33.41 -5.93
CA ASP A 346 -14.81 33.84 -4.68
C ASP A 346 -15.02 32.84 -3.53
N GLN A 347 -16.01 31.95 -3.64
CA GLN A 347 -16.33 30.93 -2.64
C GLN A 347 -15.49 29.65 -2.77
N ILE A 348 -14.82 29.42 -3.91
CA ILE A 348 -13.99 28.24 -4.18
C ILE A 348 -12.93 28.05 -3.08
N ILE A 349 -12.09 29.07 -2.84
CA ILE A 349 -11.00 29.00 -1.86
C ILE A 349 -11.54 28.88 -0.41
N PRO A 350 -12.55 29.65 0.03
CA PRO A 350 -13.24 29.44 1.32
C PRO A 350 -13.81 28.02 1.51
N TRP A 351 -14.46 27.45 0.50
CA TRP A 351 -15.07 26.11 0.60
C TRP A 351 -14.02 25.00 0.66
N LEU A 352 -12.99 25.07 -0.18
CA LEU A 352 -11.85 24.14 -0.13
C LEU A 352 -11.13 24.17 1.23
N LYS A 353 -11.07 25.33 1.89
CA LYS A 353 -10.59 25.43 3.28
C LYS A 353 -11.48 24.67 4.25
N GLN A 354 -12.81 24.77 4.13
CA GLN A 354 -13.72 24.00 4.99
C GLN A 354 -13.51 22.49 4.82
N TYR A 355 -13.30 22.01 3.59
CA TYR A 355 -12.91 20.62 3.34
C TYR A 355 -11.58 20.27 4.04
N ILE A 356 -10.51 21.04 3.81
CA ILE A 356 -9.17 20.79 4.38
C ILE A 356 -9.20 20.81 5.92
N TYR A 357 -10.09 21.59 6.53
CA TYR A 357 -10.29 21.63 7.98
C TYR A 357 -11.25 20.56 8.52
N GLY A 358 -11.85 19.73 7.67
CA GLY A 358 -12.78 18.67 8.08
C GLY A 358 -14.17 19.16 8.49
N ASN A 359 -14.54 20.38 8.10
CA ASN A 359 -15.80 21.02 8.49
C ASN A 359 -16.97 20.71 7.55
N LEU A 360 -16.74 20.04 6.42
CA LEU A 360 -17.79 19.61 5.51
C LEU A 360 -18.28 18.21 5.88
N THR A 361 -19.60 18.01 5.84
CA THR A 361 -20.22 16.68 5.86
C THR A 361 -20.11 16.03 4.47
N PRO A 362 -19.91 14.71 4.38
CA PRO A 362 -19.98 14.01 3.11
C PRO A 362 -21.36 14.18 2.45
N TYR A 363 -21.36 14.26 1.11
CA TYR A 363 -22.58 14.23 0.31
C TYR A 363 -23.15 12.80 0.28
N VAL A 364 -24.45 12.71 0.53
CA VAL A 364 -25.27 11.50 0.48
C VAL A 364 -26.23 11.65 -0.69
N LYS A 365 -26.31 10.65 -1.57
CA LYS A 365 -27.26 10.66 -2.69
C LYS A 365 -28.68 10.57 -2.16
N SER A 366 -29.51 11.58 -2.44
CA SER A 366 -30.92 11.57 -2.07
C SER A 366 -31.84 12.02 -3.21
N GLU A 367 -33.00 11.39 -3.30
CA GLU A 367 -34.14 11.96 -4.02
C GLU A 367 -34.72 13.15 -3.25
N PRO A 368 -35.34 14.13 -3.94
CA PRO A 368 -35.96 15.26 -3.25
C PRO A 368 -37.10 14.81 -2.33
N ILE A 369 -37.11 15.32 -1.10
CA ILE A 369 -38.18 15.07 -0.12
C ILE A 369 -39.56 15.33 -0.77
N PRO A 370 -40.50 14.36 -0.76
CA PRO A 370 -41.80 14.52 -1.38
C PRO A 370 -42.60 15.70 -0.82
N LYS A 371 -43.15 16.54 -1.70
CA LYS A 371 -43.92 17.74 -1.33
C LYS A 371 -45.17 17.47 -0.49
N ALA A 372 -45.69 16.25 -0.56
CA ALA A 372 -46.75 15.72 0.29
C ALA A 372 -46.44 14.25 0.57
N ASN A 373 -46.49 13.83 1.83
CA ASN A 373 -46.17 12.47 2.27
C ASN A 373 -47.34 11.89 3.09
N ASP A 374 -48.56 12.12 2.60
CA ASP A 374 -49.80 11.88 3.35
C ASP A 374 -50.36 10.46 3.17
N GLN A 375 -49.74 9.64 2.31
CA GLN A 375 -50.15 8.26 2.06
C GLN A 375 -49.97 7.36 3.30
N PRO A 376 -50.68 6.22 3.40
CA PRO A 376 -50.52 5.25 4.49
C PRO A 376 -49.07 4.74 4.59
N VAL A 377 -48.47 4.38 3.45
CA VAL A 377 -47.04 4.07 3.36
C VAL A 377 -46.25 5.36 3.10
N LYS A 378 -45.43 5.77 4.07
CA LYS A 378 -44.56 6.96 3.97
C LYS A 378 -43.41 6.71 3.02
N VAL A 379 -43.10 7.70 2.18
CA VAL A 379 -41.89 7.69 1.35
C VAL A 379 -40.74 8.27 2.15
N VAL A 380 -39.65 7.50 2.24
CA VAL A 380 -38.38 7.87 2.87
C VAL A 380 -37.33 8.03 1.78
N VAL A 381 -36.51 9.06 1.93
CA VAL A 381 -35.33 9.38 1.11
C VAL A 381 -34.15 9.59 2.06
N ALA A 382 -32.91 9.53 1.57
CA ALA A 382 -31.73 9.68 2.43
C ALA A 382 -31.73 11.00 3.26
N ASP A 383 -32.26 12.10 2.71
CA ASP A 383 -32.35 13.39 3.40
C ASP A 383 -33.39 13.45 4.55
N ASN A 384 -34.30 12.47 4.69
CA ASN A 384 -35.34 12.47 5.73
C ASN A 384 -35.45 11.16 6.54
N ILE A 385 -34.52 10.23 6.36
CA ILE A 385 -34.51 8.94 7.07
C ILE A 385 -34.33 9.12 8.58
N ASP A 386 -33.49 10.07 8.99
CA ASP A 386 -33.30 10.41 10.41
C ASP A 386 -34.58 10.91 11.07
N ASP A 387 -35.36 11.76 10.40
CA ASP A 387 -36.61 12.32 10.92
C ASP A 387 -37.74 11.27 10.99
N ILE A 388 -37.86 10.42 9.96
CA ILE A 388 -38.97 9.47 9.83
C ILE A 388 -38.70 8.16 10.57
N VAL A 389 -37.44 7.72 10.65
CA VAL A 389 -37.06 6.43 11.25
C VAL A 389 -36.48 6.66 12.65
N PHE A 390 -35.25 7.16 12.73
CA PHE A 390 -34.45 7.15 13.96
C PHE A 390 -34.96 8.12 15.05
N ASN A 391 -35.27 9.35 14.69
CA ASN A 391 -35.67 10.41 15.63
C ASN A 391 -37.20 10.54 15.81
N SER A 392 -37.99 9.68 15.14
CA SER A 392 -39.45 9.75 15.15
C SER A 392 -40.08 9.45 16.52
N GLY A 393 -39.38 8.70 17.37
CA GLY A 393 -39.92 8.14 18.63
C GLY A 393 -41.01 7.08 18.41
N LYS A 394 -41.20 6.61 17.18
CA LYS A 394 -42.24 5.65 16.78
C LYS A 394 -41.66 4.29 16.43
N ASN A 395 -42.54 3.32 16.24
CA ASN A 395 -42.20 1.99 15.74
C ASN A 395 -42.32 1.99 14.22
N VAL A 396 -41.21 1.88 13.50
CA VAL A 396 -41.15 2.12 12.06
C VAL A 396 -40.80 0.84 11.31
N LEU A 397 -41.69 0.37 10.44
CA LEU A 397 -41.38 -0.68 9.46
C LEU A 397 -40.93 -0.02 8.15
N LEU A 398 -39.72 -0.33 7.68
CA LEU A 398 -39.13 0.25 6.47
C LEU A 398 -38.85 -0.84 5.42
N GLU A 399 -39.43 -0.69 4.21
CA GLU A 399 -39.05 -1.45 3.02
C GLU A 399 -37.98 -0.71 2.22
N PHE A 400 -36.83 -1.35 1.99
CA PHE A 400 -35.91 -0.98 0.91
C PHE A 400 -36.31 -1.72 -0.37
N TYR A 401 -36.59 -0.97 -1.43
CA TYR A 401 -37.07 -1.51 -2.70
C TYR A 401 -36.28 -0.98 -3.91
N ALA A 402 -36.50 -1.64 -5.06
CA ALA A 402 -35.99 -1.19 -6.37
C ALA A 402 -37.14 -1.18 -7.40
N PRO A 403 -37.34 -0.12 -8.20
CA PRO A 403 -38.53 0.03 -9.07
C PRO A 403 -38.69 -1.09 -10.11
N TRP A 404 -37.57 -1.61 -10.61
CA TRP A 404 -37.54 -2.68 -11.60
C TRP A 404 -37.71 -4.08 -10.99
N CYS A 405 -37.59 -4.24 -9.66
CA CYS A 405 -37.69 -5.55 -9.01
C CYS A 405 -39.12 -6.13 -9.10
N GLY A 406 -39.22 -7.39 -9.52
CA GLY A 406 -40.50 -8.11 -9.59
C GLY A 406 -41.05 -8.53 -8.23
N HIS A 407 -40.20 -8.67 -7.21
CA HIS A 407 -40.63 -9.03 -5.85
C HIS A 407 -41.15 -7.82 -5.08
N CYS A 408 -40.51 -6.64 -5.18
CA CYS A 408 -41.02 -5.38 -4.63
C CYS A 408 -42.43 -5.07 -5.18
N ARG A 409 -42.62 -5.19 -6.50
CA ARG A 409 -43.93 -4.97 -7.13
C ARG A 409 -45.02 -5.95 -6.69
N LYS A 410 -44.67 -7.15 -6.19
CA LYS A 410 -45.61 -8.09 -5.57
C LYS A 410 -45.87 -7.79 -4.08
N PHE A 411 -44.89 -7.19 -3.40
CA PHE A 411 -44.97 -6.87 -1.97
C PHE A 411 -45.66 -5.52 -1.70
N ALA A 412 -45.52 -4.53 -2.59
CA ALA A 412 -46.18 -3.23 -2.50
C ALA A 412 -47.67 -3.26 -2.08
N PRO A 413 -48.56 -4.10 -2.67
CA PRO A 413 -49.95 -4.17 -2.21
C PRO A 413 -50.11 -4.75 -0.79
N ILE A 414 -49.19 -5.60 -0.34
CA ILE A 414 -49.17 -6.19 1.01
C ILE A 414 -48.69 -5.13 2.02
N LEU A 415 -47.70 -4.32 1.66
CA LEU A 415 -47.25 -3.20 2.49
C LEU A 415 -48.34 -2.13 2.65
N GLU A 416 -49.12 -1.87 1.59
CA GLU A 416 -50.29 -0.99 1.64
C GLU A 416 -51.40 -1.57 2.54
N GLU A 417 -51.65 -2.89 2.47
CA GLU A 417 -52.61 -3.59 3.34
C GLU A 417 -52.22 -3.51 4.82
N ILE A 418 -50.93 -3.68 5.14
CA ILE A 418 -50.38 -3.50 6.51
C ILE A 418 -50.56 -2.05 6.96
N ALA A 419 -50.24 -1.08 6.10
CA ALA A 419 -50.36 0.34 6.42
C ALA A 419 -51.81 0.77 6.68
N VAL A 420 -52.78 0.29 5.89
CA VAL A 420 -54.21 0.53 6.13
C VAL A 420 -54.68 -0.18 7.40
N SER A 421 -54.19 -1.39 7.69
CA SER A 421 -54.57 -2.15 8.90
C SER A 421 -54.06 -1.52 10.20
N LEU A 422 -52.96 -0.75 10.14
CA LEU A 422 -52.32 -0.11 11.29
C LEU A 422 -52.46 1.43 11.29
N GLN A 423 -53.22 2.01 10.35
CA GLN A 423 -53.34 3.48 10.17
C GLN A 423 -53.84 4.24 11.41
N ASP A 424 -54.60 3.56 12.28
CA ASP A 424 -55.17 4.14 13.50
C ASP A 424 -54.22 4.07 14.71
N ASP A 425 -53.12 3.30 14.65
CA ASP A 425 -52.11 3.25 15.71
C ASP A 425 -51.04 4.34 15.51
N GLN A 426 -51.20 5.45 16.23
CA GLN A 426 -50.32 6.61 16.11
C GLN A 426 -48.86 6.34 16.49
N ASP A 427 -48.58 5.23 17.18
CA ASP A 427 -47.23 4.81 17.59
C ASP A 427 -46.48 4.01 16.51
N ILE A 428 -47.11 3.76 15.35
CA ILE A 428 -46.56 2.96 14.24
C ILE A 428 -46.44 3.80 12.97
N VAL A 429 -45.37 3.58 12.19
CA VAL A 429 -45.17 4.13 10.84
C VAL A 429 -44.80 3.00 9.89
N ILE A 430 -45.47 2.92 8.75
CA ILE A 430 -45.09 2.04 7.64
C ILE A 430 -44.46 2.89 6.55
N ALA A 431 -43.27 2.53 6.08
CA ALA A 431 -42.44 3.34 5.20
C ALA A 431 -41.75 2.53 4.11
N LYS A 432 -41.34 3.20 3.02
CA LYS A 432 -40.55 2.63 1.92
C LYS A 432 -39.51 3.61 1.37
N MET A 433 -38.37 3.10 0.94
CA MET A 433 -37.24 3.85 0.37
C MET A 433 -36.70 3.15 -0.88
N ASP A 434 -36.47 3.92 -1.96
CA ASP A 434 -35.80 3.40 -3.15
C ASP A 434 -34.29 3.35 -2.91
N GLY A 435 -33.77 2.14 -2.68
CA GLY A 435 -32.35 1.89 -2.41
C GLY A 435 -31.45 2.00 -3.65
N THR A 436 -32.03 2.22 -4.84
CA THR A 436 -31.28 2.48 -6.07
C THR A 436 -31.15 3.97 -6.36
N ALA A 437 -32.14 4.76 -5.95
CA ALA A 437 -32.16 6.21 -6.11
C ALA A 437 -31.50 6.96 -4.93
N ASN A 438 -31.45 6.35 -3.74
CA ASN A 438 -30.91 6.95 -2.52
C ASN A 438 -29.74 6.13 -1.96
N ASP A 439 -28.73 6.79 -1.39
CA ASP A 439 -27.71 6.13 -0.57
C ASP A 439 -28.34 5.66 0.76
N ILE A 440 -28.01 4.44 1.19
CA ILE A 440 -28.60 3.79 2.36
C ILE A 440 -27.68 3.98 3.57
N PRO A 441 -28.19 4.37 4.77
CA PRO A 441 -27.36 4.46 5.97
C PRO A 441 -26.69 3.13 6.33
N THR A 442 -25.47 3.20 6.88
CA THR A 442 -24.64 2.04 7.21
C THR A 442 -25.27 1.08 8.23
N ASP A 443 -26.26 1.54 8.98
CA ASP A 443 -27.05 0.75 9.94
C ASP A 443 -27.91 -0.34 9.25
N PHE A 444 -28.16 -0.23 7.94
CA PHE A 444 -28.99 -1.18 7.17
C PHE A 444 -28.17 -1.97 6.14
N THR A 445 -28.16 -3.30 6.28
CA THR A 445 -27.48 -4.20 5.34
C THR A 445 -28.45 -4.64 4.24
N VAL A 446 -28.39 -4.00 3.07
CA VAL A 446 -29.31 -4.25 1.94
C VAL A 446 -28.61 -5.01 0.81
N GLU A 447 -28.57 -6.34 0.93
CA GLU A 447 -27.97 -7.26 -0.06
C GLU A 447 -28.89 -7.56 -1.26
N GLY A 448 -30.17 -7.19 -1.19
CA GLY A 448 -31.18 -7.50 -2.20
C GLY A 448 -32.47 -6.71 -2.03
N TYR A 449 -33.46 -7.00 -2.88
CA TYR A 449 -34.72 -6.25 -2.90
C TYR A 449 -35.97 -7.15 -3.05
N PRO A 450 -37.04 -6.96 -2.24
CA PRO A 450 -37.10 -6.05 -1.10
C PRO A 450 -36.39 -6.62 0.13
N THR A 451 -35.83 -5.71 0.94
CA THR A 451 -35.31 -5.96 2.29
C THR A 451 -36.13 -5.13 3.27
N ILE A 452 -36.48 -5.71 4.41
CA ILE A 452 -37.43 -5.11 5.37
C ILE A 452 -36.73 -5.02 6.73
N TYR A 453 -36.80 -3.84 7.34
CA TYR A 453 -36.32 -3.58 8.70
C TYR A 453 -37.43 -3.02 9.57
N PHE A 454 -37.31 -3.23 10.88
CA PHE A 454 -38.17 -2.65 11.90
C PHE A 454 -37.31 -1.91 12.93
N TYR A 455 -37.62 -0.65 13.17
CA TYR A 455 -37.00 0.19 14.19
C TYR A 455 -38.02 0.46 15.31
N SER A 456 -37.76 0.02 16.54
CA SER A 456 -38.69 0.21 17.65
C SER A 456 -38.59 1.63 18.23
N SER A 457 -39.66 2.08 18.90
CA SER A 457 -39.65 3.35 19.65
C SER A 457 -38.65 3.38 20.82
N SER A 458 -38.06 2.23 21.17
CA SER A 458 -36.98 2.11 22.16
C SER A 458 -35.57 2.09 21.54
N GLY A 459 -35.44 2.31 20.23
CA GLY A 459 -34.17 2.39 19.52
C GLY A 459 -33.59 1.06 19.02
N ASN A 460 -34.36 -0.05 19.04
CA ASN A 460 -33.88 -1.34 18.57
C ASN A 460 -34.13 -1.49 17.06
N LEU A 461 -33.07 -1.77 16.28
CA LEU A 461 -33.16 -2.10 14.86
C LEU A 461 -33.14 -3.63 14.66
N LEU A 462 -34.10 -4.16 13.90
CA LEU A 462 -34.28 -5.59 13.63
C LEU A 462 -34.50 -5.82 12.13
N SER A 463 -33.82 -6.81 11.52
CA SER A 463 -34.15 -7.30 10.18
C SER A 463 -35.42 -8.17 10.23
N TYR A 464 -36.16 -8.22 9.12
CA TYR A 464 -37.30 -9.11 8.96
C TYR A 464 -37.09 -10.14 7.85
N ASP A 465 -36.87 -11.38 8.27
CA ASP A 465 -36.61 -12.54 7.39
C ASP A 465 -37.80 -13.53 7.34
N GLY A 466 -38.97 -13.14 7.87
CA GLY A 466 -40.20 -13.96 7.91
C GLY A 466 -40.98 -14.01 6.59
N SER A 467 -42.17 -14.62 6.60
CA SER A 467 -42.97 -14.72 5.37
C SER A 467 -43.63 -13.38 5.03
N ARG A 468 -43.64 -13.03 3.73
CA ARG A 468 -44.07 -11.71 3.26
C ARG A 468 -45.61 -11.64 3.13
N THR A 469 -46.30 -11.95 4.23
CA THR A 469 -47.76 -11.87 4.38
C THR A 469 -48.12 -10.77 5.38
N ALA A 470 -49.29 -10.14 5.20
CA ALA A 470 -49.72 -9.05 6.10
C ALA A 470 -49.86 -9.54 7.55
N GLU A 471 -50.42 -10.73 7.74
CA GLU A 471 -50.66 -11.35 9.06
C GLU A 471 -49.36 -11.56 9.86
N GLU A 472 -48.33 -12.16 9.26
CA GLU A 472 -47.05 -12.40 9.96
C GLU A 472 -46.29 -11.11 10.25
N ILE A 473 -46.29 -10.14 9.33
CA ILE A 473 -45.62 -8.85 9.54
C ILE A 473 -46.33 -8.04 10.63
N ILE A 474 -47.67 -8.07 10.68
CA ILE A 474 -48.44 -7.46 11.77
C ILE A 474 -48.16 -8.15 13.11
N SER A 475 -48.02 -9.49 13.14
CA SER A 475 -47.60 -10.20 14.37
C SER A 475 -46.22 -9.74 14.83
N PHE A 476 -45.24 -9.72 13.91
CA PHE A 476 -43.88 -9.29 14.18
C PHE A 476 -43.79 -7.85 14.72
N ILE A 477 -44.54 -6.90 14.14
CA ILE A 477 -44.62 -5.52 14.65
C ILE A 477 -45.20 -5.50 16.07
N ASN A 478 -46.26 -6.27 16.34
CA ASN A 478 -46.89 -6.31 17.66
C ASN A 478 -46.03 -6.99 18.74
N GLU A 479 -45.18 -7.94 18.36
CA GLU A 479 -44.24 -8.63 19.23
C GLU A 479 -43.01 -7.77 19.57
N ASN A 480 -42.55 -6.92 18.64
CA ASN A 480 -41.27 -6.19 18.77
C ASN A 480 -41.43 -4.68 19.06
N ARG A 481 -42.65 -4.12 19.03
CA ARG A 481 -42.88 -2.70 19.34
C ARG A 481 -42.44 -2.34 20.76
N GLY A 482 -41.85 -1.16 20.90
CA GLY A 482 -41.51 -0.58 22.21
C GLY A 482 -42.76 -0.25 23.04
N PRO A 483 -42.62 -0.08 24.36
CA PRO A 483 -43.74 0.26 25.24
C PRO A 483 -44.40 1.58 24.82
N LYS A 484 -45.74 1.64 24.90
CA LYS A 484 -46.50 2.85 24.56
C LYS A 484 -46.07 4.02 25.46
N ALA A 485 -45.85 5.18 24.85
CA ALA A 485 -45.50 6.42 25.53
C ALA A 485 -46.69 6.95 26.36
N GLY A 486 -46.89 6.39 27.55
CA GLY A 486 -47.98 6.79 28.46
C GLY A 486 -48.32 5.85 29.63
N ALA A 487 -47.71 4.66 29.73
CA ALA A 487 -48.07 3.66 30.75
C ALA A 487 -46.97 3.43 31.81
N ALA A 488 -46.75 4.42 32.69
CA ALA A 488 -45.95 4.26 33.90
C ALA A 488 -46.69 4.83 35.13
N THR A 489 -47.32 3.97 35.93
CA THR A 489 -47.99 4.36 37.18
C THR A 489 -47.58 3.46 38.36
N ALA A 490 -46.60 3.96 39.11
CA ALA A 490 -46.31 3.80 40.55
C ALA A 490 -46.82 2.57 41.33
N VAL A 491 -45.86 1.71 41.76
CA VAL A 491 -45.77 0.95 43.04
C VAL A 491 -44.25 0.62 43.23
N ASP A 492 -43.53 0.85 44.33
CA ASP A 492 -43.78 1.54 45.62
C ASP A 492 -42.46 2.22 46.10
N GLU A 493 -42.51 3.21 46.99
CA GLU A 493 -41.32 3.78 47.64
C GLU A 493 -40.90 2.98 48.88
N LYS A 494 -39.85 2.14 48.77
CA LYS A 494 -38.79 1.98 49.80
C LYS A 494 -37.75 0.92 49.42
N THR A 495 -36.56 1.41 49.05
CA THR A 495 -35.23 1.11 49.62
C THR A 495 -34.19 1.03 48.49
N GLN A 496 -33.16 1.89 48.52
CA GLN A 496 -32.01 1.94 47.59
C GLN A 496 -32.38 2.32 46.13
N ILE A 497 -31.88 3.39 45.51
CA ILE A 497 -30.78 4.33 45.80
C ILE A 497 -31.20 5.76 45.39
N ASP A 498 -30.96 6.75 46.24
CA ASP A 498 -31.22 8.18 45.91
C ASP A 498 -30.09 8.82 45.08
N ALA A 499 -30.47 9.91 44.40
CA ALA A 499 -29.62 10.99 43.84
C ALA A 499 -28.86 10.75 42.51
N VAL A 500 -29.54 11.07 41.41
CA VAL A 500 -28.92 11.70 40.22
C VAL A 500 -29.86 12.79 39.69
N GLU A 501 -29.72 14.03 40.19
CA GLU A 501 -29.83 15.30 39.43
C GLU A 501 -29.77 16.52 40.38
N GLU A 502 -28.62 16.75 41.02
CA GLU A 502 -28.21 18.09 41.47
C GLU A 502 -26.69 18.14 41.71
N GLU A 503 -25.88 18.30 40.66
CA GLU A 503 -24.49 18.80 40.80
C GLU A 503 -23.83 19.27 39.47
N CYS A 504 -24.55 20.08 38.69
CA CYS A 504 -23.82 21.15 37.99
C CYS A 504 -23.36 22.17 39.06
N PHE A 505 -22.04 22.44 39.13
CA PHE A 505 -21.33 23.27 40.13
C PHE A 505 -20.82 22.61 41.45
N ALA A 506 -19.92 21.61 41.38
CA ALA A 506 -18.93 21.41 42.47
C ALA A 506 -17.69 20.55 42.12
N TYR A 507 -16.73 21.02 41.29
CA TYR A 507 -15.38 20.40 41.26
C TYR A 507 -14.21 21.39 41.11
N GLN A 508 -14.25 22.49 41.87
CA GLN A 508 -13.10 23.37 42.13
C GLN A 508 -12.74 23.43 43.63
N ALA A 509 -12.37 22.31 44.24
CA ALA A 509 -11.56 22.31 45.48
C ALA A 509 -11.02 20.90 45.81
N THR A 510 -9.70 20.68 45.66
CA THR A 510 -8.85 19.86 46.56
C THR A 510 -7.46 19.62 45.95
N ARG A 511 -6.58 20.62 46.02
CA ARG A 511 -5.13 20.40 46.14
C ARG A 511 -4.54 21.37 47.16
N PRO A 512 -3.56 20.94 47.98
CA PRO A 512 -3.08 21.73 49.11
C PRO A 512 -2.24 22.93 48.67
N ALA A 513 -2.26 23.99 49.49
CA ALA A 513 -1.48 25.20 49.26
C ALA A 513 0.03 24.93 49.45
N PRO A 514 0.90 25.35 48.51
CA PRO A 514 2.33 25.49 48.78
C PRO A 514 2.58 26.79 49.57
N SER A 515 3.49 26.70 50.54
CA SER A 515 3.91 27.83 51.38
C SER A 515 4.70 28.89 50.60
N SER A 516 4.65 30.11 51.12
CA SER A 516 5.34 31.31 50.65
C SER A 516 6.85 31.13 50.33
N GLY A 517 7.32 31.63 49.18
CA GLY A 517 8.76 31.68 48.88
C GLY A 517 9.15 32.42 47.59
N MET A 518 9.51 33.70 47.72
CA MET A 518 10.28 34.56 46.79
C MET A 518 9.75 34.82 45.36
N ALA A 519 9.54 36.11 45.07
CA ALA A 519 9.19 36.62 43.74
C ALA A 519 10.39 36.79 42.80
N ARG A 520 10.18 36.60 41.49
CA ARG A 520 10.97 37.15 40.38
C ARG A 520 10.04 37.52 39.20
N PRO A 521 10.43 38.45 38.31
CA PRO A 521 9.47 39.39 37.70
C PRO A 521 8.69 38.87 36.49
N HIS A 522 7.57 39.53 36.23
CA HIS A 522 6.70 39.28 35.08
C HIS A 522 7.37 39.57 33.73
N HIS A 523 7.24 38.64 32.78
CA HIS A 523 7.21 38.96 31.35
C HIS A 523 5.73 38.95 30.87
N PRO A 524 5.14 40.10 30.51
CA PRO A 524 3.75 40.17 30.06
C PRO A 524 3.66 39.82 28.56
N GLY A 525 3.56 38.53 28.23
CA GLY A 525 3.48 38.13 26.83
C GLY A 525 3.41 36.62 26.60
N LEU A 526 2.31 35.97 27.01
CA LEU A 526 1.92 34.62 26.54
C LEU A 526 0.54 34.16 27.05
N LEU A 527 0.03 34.74 28.14
CA LEU A 527 -1.28 34.40 28.73
C LEU A 527 -2.49 34.86 27.89
N HIS A 528 -2.33 35.88 27.04
CA HIS A 528 -3.43 36.45 26.24
C HIS A 528 -3.72 35.69 24.93
N LEU A 529 -2.93 34.65 24.59
CA LEU A 529 -3.05 33.95 23.29
C LEU A 529 -3.99 32.73 23.31
N VAL A 530 -4.42 32.27 24.49
CA VAL A 530 -5.17 30.99 24.61
C VAL A 530 -6.68 31.19 24.48
N SER A 531 -7.21 32.37 24.86
CA SER A 531 -8.61 32.76 24.70
C SER A 531 -8.98 33.24 23.27
N HIS A 532 -8.07 33.11 22.31
CA HIS A 532 -8.26 33.57 20.92
C HIS A 532 -8.06 32.45 19.87
N LEU A 533 -7.80 31.21 20.29
CA LEU A 533 -7.81 30.06 19.37
C LEU A 533 -9.25 29.75 18.97
N ARG A 534 -9.63 30.13 17.73
CA ARG A 534 -10.94 29.83 17.12
C ARG A 534 -11.05 28.41 16.53
N ALA A 535 -9.96 27.64 16.53
CA ALA A 535 -9.91 26.27 16.00
C ALA A 535 -8.81 25.44 16.66
N SER A 536 -8.95 24.11 16.63
CA SER A 536 -8.01 23.12 17.17
C SER A 536 -6.77 22.88 16.31
N ALA A 537 -6.81 23.20 15.00
CA ALA A 537 -5.75 22.89 14.03
C ALA A 537 -4.32 23.31 14.45
N PRO A 538 -4.06 24.52 15.02
CA PRO A 538 -2.71 24.90 15.46
C PRO A 538 -2.16 24.05 16.61
N LEU A 539 -3.04 23.47 17.44
CA LEU A 539 -2.65 22.50 18.47
C LEU A 539 -2.36 21.13 17.84
N ALA A 540 -3.12 20.72 16.83
CA ALA A 540 -2.91 19.49 16.09
C ALA A 540 -1.58 19.50 15.29
N ASP A 541 -1.21 20.62 14.68
CA ASP A 541 0.09 20.77 14.01
C ASP A 541 1.27 20.72 14.97
N LEU A 542 1.15 21.35 16.15
CA LEU A 542 2.15 21.27 17.22
C LEU A 542 2.35 19.83 17.74
N LEU A 543 1.29 19.01 17.70
CA LEU A 543 1.34 17.60 18.07
C LEU A 543 1.93 16.72 16.96
N ARG A 544 1.59 16.97 15.69
CA ARG A 544 2.19 16.30 14.53
C ARG A 544 3.70 16.55 14.44
N SER A 545 4.12 17.79 14.64
CA SER A 545 5.52 18.24 14.62
C SER A 545 6.33 17.95 15.91
N ALA A 546 5.70 17.40 16.96
CA ALA A 546 6.38 17.16 18.23
C ALA A 546 7.61 16.23 18.06
N PRO A 547 8.84 16.67 18.42
CA PRO A 547 10.07 15.88 18.24
C PRO A 547 10.33 14.87 19.36
N GLY A 548 9.50 14.83 20.42
CA GLY A 548 9.68 13.91 21.54
C GLY A 548 8.61 14.03 22.61
N LEU A 549 8.59 13.07 23.54
CA LEU A 549 7.53 12.93 24.55
C LEU A 549 7.35 14.14 25.47
N ARG A 550 8.41 14.91 25.74
CA ARG A 550 8.31 16.16 26.52
C ARG A 550 7.50 17.22 25.78
N ALA A 551 7.72 17.40 24.48
CA ALA A 551 6.97 18.33 23.64
C ALA A 551 5.52 17.87 23.48
N ALA A 552 5.29 16.57 23.22
CA ALA A 552 3.93 16.01 23.12
C ALA A 552 3.14 16.18 24.42
N ARG A 553 3.74 15.92 25.59
CA ARG A 553 3.10 16.17 26.91
C ARG A 553 2.83 17.66 27.18
N ALA A 554 3.71 18.56 26.75
CA ALA A 554 3.48 20.00 26.87
C ALA A 554 2.32 20.48 25.97
N ALA A 555 2.25 19.99 24.74
CA ALA A 555 1.15 20.26 23.81
C ALA A 555 -0.18 19.66 24.31
N HIS A 556 -0.16 18.42 24.83
CA HIS A 556 -1.32 17.79 25.47
C HIS A 556 -1.81 18.58 26.69
N ALA A 557 -0.93 19.02 27.58
CA ALA A 557 -1.30 19.88 28.71
C ALA A 557 -1.87 21.24 28.29
N ARG A 558 -1.54 21.72 27.08
CA ARG A 558 -2.12 22.93 26.48
C ARG A 558 -3.47 22.66 25.80
N ALA A 559 -3.64 21.49 25.18
CA ALA A 559 -4.92 21.03 24.63
C ALA A 559 -5.98 20.87 25.73
N LEU A 560 -5.64 20.24 26.86
CA LEU A 560 -6.50 20.08 28.03
C LEU A 560 -6.92 21.41 28.71
N ARG A 561 -6.26 22.52 28.38
CA ARG A 561 -6.59 23.89 28.85
C ARG A 561 -7.28 24.74 27.78
N SER A 562 -7.65 24.14 26.66
CA SER A 562 -8.35 24.79 25.55
C SER A 562 -9.83 24.35 25.52
N PRO A 563 -10.74 25.11 24.89
CA PRO A 563 -12.14 24.68 24.73
C PRO A 563 -12.28 23.41 23.87
N PHE A 564 -11.24 23.03 23.12
CA PHE A 564 -11.21 21.86 22.24
C PHE A 564 -10.79 20.56 22.95
N ALA A 565 -10.72 20.54 24.29
CA ALA A 565 -10.22 19.40 25.06
C ALA A 565 -11.01 18.09 24.87
N GLY A 566 -12.30 18.17 24.51
CA GLY A 566 -13.16 17.02 24.21
C GLY A 566 -13.27 16.65 22.73
N GLU A 567 -12.57 17.36 21.83
CA GLU A 567 -12.72 17.19 20.39
C GLU A 567 -12.04 15.91 19.89
N THR A 568 -12.84 14.99 19.32
CA THR A 568 -12.39 13.66 18.84
C THR A 568 -11.20 13.75 17.88
N PHE A 569 -11.15 14.77 17.00
CA PHE A 569 -10.03 15.00 16.09
C PHE A 569 -8.71 15.34 16.81
N LEU A 570 -8.76 16.23 17.80
CA LEU A 570 -7.58 16.62 18.59
C LEU A 570 -7.10 15.46 19.47
N LEU A 571 -8.04 14.70 20.03
CA LEU A 571 -7.77 13.47 20.80
C LEU A 571 -7.18 12.35 19.94
N ASN A 572 -7.68 12.13 18.71
CA ASN A 572 -7.09 11.20 17.75
C ASN A 572 -5.68 11.64 17.28
N THR A 573 -5.45 12.94 17.14
CA THR A 573 -4.12 13.49 16.83
C THR A 573 -3.14 13.31 17.99
N LEU A 574 -3.60 13.53 19.24
CA LEU A 574 -2.85 13.21 20.45
C LEU A 574 -2.49 11.72 20.51
N LEU A 575 -3.45 10.85 20.23
CA LEU A 575 -3.31 9.40 20.24
C LEU A 575 -2.23 8.94 19.23
N SER A 576 -2.34 9.42 17.99
CA SER A 576 -1.38 9.13 16.91
C SER A 576 0.02 9.68 17.22
N ALA A 577 0.12 10.85 17.85
CA ALA A 577 1.40 11.42 18.28
C ALA A 577 2.06 10.58 19.39
N TYR A 578 1.31 10.12 20.38
CA TYR A 578 1.84 9.24 21.43
C TYR A 578 2.18 7.84 20.92
N ALA A 579 1.38 7.29 20.00
CA ALA A 579 1.67 6.04 19.29
C ALA A 579 2.98 6.13 18.49
N ARG A 580 3.16 7.20 17.69
CA ARG A 580 4.38 7.46 16.93
C ARG A 580 5.62 7.53 17.82
N LEU A 581 5.49 8.19 18.98
CA LEU A 581 6.53 8.37 20.00
C LEU A 581 6.66 7.18 20.98
N GLY A 582 5.99 6.05 20.74
CA GLY A 582 6.14 4.82 21.51
C GLY A 582 5.57 4.81 22.94
N SER A 583 4.79 5.81 23.34
CA SER A 583 4.23 5.88 24.71
C SER A 583 2.79 5.37 24.77
N LEU A 584 2.65 4.04 24.75
CA LEU A 584 1.35 3.37 24.86
C LEU A 584 0.56 3.79 26.10
N ARG A 585 1.22 4.03 27.24
CA ARG A 585 0.57 4.45 28.49
C ARG A 585 -0.14 5.81 28.37
N ASP A 586 0.49 6.77 27.69
CA ASP A 586 -0.12 8.10 27.52
C ASP A 586 -1.13 8.10 26.36
N ALA A 587 -0.91 7.31 25.30
CA ALA A 587 -1.93 7.04 24.28
C ALA A 587 -3.19 6.42 24.91
N ARG A 588 -3.04 5.36 25.70
CA ARG A 588 -4.17 4.66 26.34
C ARG A 588 -4.96 5.58 27.28
N ARG A 589 -4.29 6.46 28.03
CA ARG A 589 -4.95 7.49 28.84
C ARG A 589 -5.79 8.48 28.03
N VAL A 590 -5.30 8.89 26.86
CA VAL A 590 -6.08 9.74 25.95
C VAL A 590 -7.31 8.97 25.49
N PHE A 591 -7.15 7.75 24.99
CA PHE A 591 -8.22 6.88 24.49
C PHE A 591 -9.31 6.56 25.52
N ASP A 592 -8.90 6.14 26.73
CA ASP A 592 -9.84 5.81 27.80
C ASP A 592 -10.67 7.04 28.20
N GLY A 593 -10.10 8.25 28.11
CA GLY A 593 -10.77 9.53 28.35
C GLY A 593 -11.46 10.18 27.15
N MET A 594 -11.55 9.53 25.98
CA MET A 594 -12.27 10.09 24.83
C MET A 594 -13.79 9.99 25.03
N PRO A 595 -14.58 11.07 24.81
CA PRO A 595 -16.04 11.03 24.89
C PRO A 595 -16.67 10.11 23.84
N HIS A 596 -16.15 10.17 22.61
CA HIS A 596 -16.55 9.33 21.49
C HIS A 596 -15.31 8.66 20.90
N ARG A 597 -15.31 7.34 20.79
CA ARG A 597 -14.24 6.54 20.17
C ARG A 597 -14.74 6.05 18.83
N ASN A 598 -13.95 6.21 17.77
CA ASN A 598 -14.29 5.73 16.43
C ASN A 598 -13.20 4.76 15.92
N THR A 599 -13.45 4.04 14.82
CA THR A 599 -12.55 3.02 14.27
C THR A 599 -11.11 3.53 14.09
N PHE A 600 -10.92 4.82 13.76
CA PHE A 600 -9.60 5.46 13.74
C PHE A 600 -8.91 5.52 15.12
N SER A 601 -9.64 5.86 16.20
CA SER A 601 -9.13 5.81 17.59
C SER A 601 -8.60 4.42 17.94
N TYR A 602 -9.33 3.35 17.56
CA TYR A 602 -8.89 1.98 17.79
C TYR A 602 -7.70 1.62 16.90
N ASN A 603 -7.75 1.91 15.60
CA ASN A 603 -6.68 1.61 14.63
C ASN A 603 -5.34 2.27 14.98
N ALA A 604 -5.35 3.50 15.49
CA ALA A 604 -4.14 4.19 15.96
C ALA A 604 -3.52 3.53 17.21
N LEU A 605 -4.33 2.94 18.09
CA LEU A 605 -3.85 2.13 19.22
C LEU A 605 -3.41 0.72 18.79
N LEU A 606 -4.14 0.05 17.89
CA LEU A 606 -3.74 -1.24 17.31
C LEU A 606 -2.36 -1.14 16.65
N SER A 607 -2.14 -0.08 15.85
CA SER A 607 -0.84 0.22 15.23
C SER A 607 0.28 0.45 16.26
N ALA A 608 -0.05 1.03 17.43
CA ALA A 608 0.89 1.20 18.53
C ALA A 608 1.21 -0.13 19.23
N CYS A 609 0.20 -0.97 19.46
CA CYS A 609 0.35 -2.30 20.07
C CYS A 609 1.15 -3.26 19.17
N ALA A 610 0.94 -3.21 17.85
CA ALA A 610 1.70 -3.96 16.85
C ALA A 610 3.21 -3.65 16.94
N ARG A 611 3.55 -2.36 16.91
CA ARG A 611 4.94 -1.86 17.02
C ARG A 611 5.62 -2.17 18.36
N LEU A 612 4.85 -2.40 19.42
CA LEU A 612 5.35 -2.62 20.78
C LEU A 612 5.24 -4.07 21.26
N GLY A 613 4.83 -5.01 20.38
CA GLY A 613 4.76 -6.43 20.70
C GLY A 613 3.69 -6.82 21.72
N ARG A 614 2.61 -6.04 21.82
CA ARG A 614 1.51 -6.32 22.76
C ARG A 614 0.30 -6.92 22.04
N ALA A 615 0.47 -8.17 21.61
CA ALA A 615 -0.53 -8.94 20.88
C ALA A 615 -1.88 -9.06 21.64
N ASP A 616 -1.84 -9.35 22.95
CA ASP A 616 -3.08 -9.50 23.73
C ASP A 616 -3.85 -8.18 23.90
N ASP A 617 -3.15 -7.05 24.04
CA ASP A 617 -3.78 -5.73 24.05
C ASP A 617 -4.36 -5.38 22.67
N ALA A 618 -3.73 -5.81 21.57
CA ALA A 618 -4.27 -5.63 20.23
C ALA A 618 -5.55 -6.46 20.02
N LEU A 619 -5.57 -7.72 20.48
CA LEU A 619 -6.77 -8.57 20.45
C LEU A 619 -7.91 -7.99 21.31
N ALA A 620 -7.61 -7.55 22.53
CA ALA A 620 -8.59 -6.95 23.43
C ALA A 620 -9.10 -5.58 22.93
N LEU A 621 -8.29 -4.82 22.18
CA LEU A 621 -8.72 -3.59 21.50
C LEU A 621 -9.61 -3.91 20.30
N PHE A 622 -9.25 -4.90 19.48
CA PHE A 622 -10.01 -5.28 18.29
C PHE A 622 -11.41 -5.78 18.65
N GLY A 623 -11.55 -6.64 19.66
CA GLY A 623 -12.85 -7.09 20.16
C GLY A 623 -13.72 -6.00 20.82
N GLY A 624 -13.20 -4.77 20.94
CA GLY A 624 -13.95 -3.60 21.39
C GLY A 624 -14.30 -2.61 20.27
N ILE A 625 -14.01 -2.93 19.00
CA ILE A 625 -14.37 -2.13 17.83
C ILE A 625 -15.82 -2.46 17.43
N PRO A 626 -16.74 -1.47 17.30
CA PRO A 626 -18.11 -1.73 16.87
C PRO A 626 -18.21 -2.24 15.42
N ASP A 627 -17.40 -1.68 14.52
CA ASP A 627 -17.29 -2.06 13.11
C ASP A 627 -15.80 -2.05 12.67
N PRO A 628 -15.16 -3.22 12.53
CA PRO A 628 -13.74 -3.34 12.19
C PRO A 628 -13.49 -3.22 10.68
N ASP A 629 -12.78 -2.16 10.29
CA ASP A 629 -12.41 -1.95 8.89
C ASP A 629 -11.24 -2.84 8.42
N GLN A 630 -10.97 -2.83 7.11
CA GLN A 630 -9.81 -3.52 6.53
C GLN A 630 -8.47 -3.09 7.15
N CYS A 631 -8.37 -1.88 7.71
CA CYS A 631 -7.17 -1.43 8.43
C CYS A 631 -7.08 -2.04 9.84
N SER A 632 -8.18 -2.22 10.55
CA SER A 632 -8.27 -2.93 11.83
C SER A 632 -7.77 -4.36 11.69
N TYR A 633 -8.29 -5.10 10.70
CA TYR A 633 -7.87 -6.47 10.40
C TYR A 633 -6.39 -6.55 10.04
N ASN A 634 -5.91 -5.70 9.12
CA ASN A 634 -4.50 -5.69 8.73
C ASN A 634 -3.55 -5.32 9.89
N ALA A 635 -3.95 -4.40 10.78
CA ALA A 635 -3.15 -4.04 11.95
C ALA A 635 -3.02 -5.20 12.96
N VAL A 636 -4.09 -5.97 13.19
CA VAL A 636 -4.08 -7.16 14.05
C VAL A 636 -3.29 -8.31 13.42
N VAL A 637 -3.51 -8.60 12.14
CA VAL A 637 -2.76 -9.66 11.42
C VAL A 637 -1.26 -9.36 11.43
N ALA A 638 -0.84 -8.12 11.20
CA ALA A 638 0.56 -7.70 11.29
C ALA A 638 1.10 -7.81 12.73
N ALA A 639 0.32 -7.40 13.75
CA ALA A 639 0.70 -7.54 15.15
C ALA A 639 0.90 -9.00 15.58
N LEU A 640 0.06 -9.92 15.11
CA LEU A 640 0.15 -11.34 15.45
C LEU A 640 1.29 -12.03 14.68
N ALA A 641 1.49 -11.68 13.40
CA ALA A 641 2.56 -12.23 12.56
C ALA A 641 3.96 -11.85 13.03
N GLN A 642 4.17 -10.59 13.45
CA GLN A 642 5.48 -10.09 13.90
C GLN A 642 5.97 -10.72 15.22
N HIS A 643 5.06 -11.19 16.06
CA HIS A 643 5.36 -11.64 17.43
C HIS A 643 5.09 -13.14 17.66
N GLY A 644 5.19 -13.94 16.59
CA GLY A 644 5.18 -15.41 16.69
C GLY A 644 3.82 -16.03 17.04
N ARG A 645 2.71 -15.36 16.73
CA ARG A 645 1.34 -15.89 16.82
C ARG A 645 0.74 -16.05 15.43
N GLY A 646 1.48 -16.71 14.53
CA GLY A 646 1.08 -16.87 13.14
C GLY A 646 -0.21 -17.66 12.98
N GLY A 647 -0.47 -18.63 13.86
CA GLY A 647 -1.75 -19.37 13.90
C GLY A 647 -2.97 -18.46 14.10
N ASP A 648 -2.88 -17.46 14.98
CA ASP A 648 -3.97 -16.50 15.20
C ASP A 648 -4.04 -15.46 14.08
N ALA A 649 -2.89 -15.01 13.54
CA ALA A 649 -2.84 -14.13 12.38
C ALA A 649 -3.59 -14.74 11.18
N LEU A 650 -3.47 -16.05 10.97
CA LEU A 650 -4.14 -16.79 9.90
C LEU A 650 -5.65 -16.99 10.19
N ARG A 651 -6.06 -17.11 11.46
CA ARG A 651 -7.49 -17.09 11.84
C ARG A 651 -8.13 -15.73 11.56
N PHE A 652 -7.45 -14.62 11.87
CA PHE A 652 -7.94 -13.28 11.54
C PHE A 652 -7.95 -12.98 10.05
N LEU A 653 -7.01 -13.53 9.26
CA LEU A 653 -7.09 -13.48 7.80
C LEU A 653 -8.29 -14.27 7.25
N ALA A 654 -8.60 -15.43 7.84
CA ALA A 654 -9.75 -16.23 7.46
C ALA A 654 -11.08 -15.55 7.85
N ALA A 655 -11.14 -14.86 9.00
CA ALA A 655 -12.27 -14.03 9.39
C ALA A 655 -12.44 -12.83 8.43
N MET A 656 -11.36 -12.10 8.13
CA MET A 656 -11.36 -11.02 7.14
C MET A 656 -11.87 -11.48 5.76
N HIS A 657 -11.57 -12.72 5.34
CA HIS A 657 -12.08 -13.27 4.09
C HIS A 657 -13.51 -13.83 4.19
N ALA A 658 -13.99 -14.16 5.38
CA ALA A 658 -15.38 -14.57 5.62
C ALA A 658 -16.33 -13.37 5.72
N ASP A 659 -15.83 -12.21 6.17
CA ASP A 659 -16.51 -10.91 6.17
C ASP A 659 -16.39 -10.20 4.79
N ASP A 660 -16.22 -10.98 3.70
CA ASP A 660 -16.12 -10.56 2.29
C ASP A 660 -15.09 -9.45 1.93
N PHE A 661 -14.14 -9.10 2.82
CA PHE A 661 -13.07 -8.14 2.48
C PHE A 661 -12.10 -8.71 1.44
N VAL A 662 -11.87 -7.93 0.37
CA VAL A 662 -10.85 -8.25 -0.65
C VAL A 662 -9.45 -8.16 -0.06
N LEU A 663 -8.80 -9.31 0.11
CA LEU A 663 -7.41 -9.40 0.58
C LEU A 663 -6.46 -8.63 -0.36
N ASN A 664 -5.65 -7.74 0.22
CA ASN A 664 -4.67 -6.94 -0.52
C ASN A 664 -3.25 -7.50 -0.37
N ALA A 665 -2.29 -6.95 -1.12
CA ALA A 665 -0.88 -7.39 -1.07
C ALA A 665 -0.26 -7.37 0.33
N TYR A 666 -0.67 -6.45 1.21
CA TYR A 666 -0.20 -6.37 2.60
C TYR A 666 -0.80 -7.48 3.47
N SER A 667 -2.08 -7.80 3.29
CA SER A 667 -2.74 -8.94 3.94
C SER A 667 -2.05 -10.26 3.56
N PHE A 668 -1.77 -10.47 2.27
CA PHE A 668 -1.07 -11.65 1.77
C PHE A 668 0.37 -11.74 2.27
N ALA A 669 1.16 -10.66 2.22
CA ALA A 669 2.54 -10.67 2.71
C ALA A 669 2.62 -10.96 4.22
N SER A 670 1.71 -10.38 5.02
CA SER A 670 1.65 -10.63 6.46
C SER A 670 1.27 -12.08 6.77
N ALA A 671 0.31 -12.65 6.03
CA ALA A 671 -0.09 -14.05 6.15
C ALA A 671 1.03 -15.02 5.73
N LEU A 672 1.74 -14.74 4.65
CA LEU A 672 2.87 -15.55 4.18
C LEU A 672 4.03 -15.50 5.20
N SER A 673 4.30 -14.33 5.79
CA SER A 673 5.28 -14.19 6.87
C SER A 673 4.88 -14.98 8.12
N ALA A 674 3.60 -14.99 8.48
CA ALA A 674 3.06 -15.82 9.56
C ALA A 674 3.25 -17.32 9.26
N CYS A 675 2.86 -17.80 8.07
CA CYS A 675 3.10 -19.18 7.63
C CYS A 675 4.59 -19.55 7.66
N ALA A 676 5.46 -18.63 7.28
CA ALA A 676 6.91 -18.83 7.23
C ALA A 676 7.53 -18.97 8.63
N SER A 677 7.04 -18.20 9.61
CA SER A 677 7.47 -18.28 11.02
C SER A 677 6.98 -19.56 11.71
N GLU A 678 5.74 -19.99 11.44
CA GLU A 678 5.13 -21.21 11.98
C GLU A 678 5.56 -22.49 11.24
N LYS A 679 6.33 -22.37 10.14
CA LYS A 679 6.59 -23.44 9.16
C LYS A 679 5.32 -24.14 8.63
N ALA A 680 4.17 -23.44 8.62
CA ALA A 680 2.85 -23.98 8.31
C ALA A 680 2.63 -24.21 6.81
N SER A 681 3.33 -25.20 6.23
CA SER A 681 3.42 -25.43 4.78
C SER A 681 2.06 -25.61 4.08
N ARG A 682 1.11 -26.31 4.69
CA ARG A 682 -0.25 -26.50 4.13
C ARG A 682 -1.05 -25.20 4.07
N THR A 683 -0.97 -24.37 5.11
CA THR A 683 -1.66 -23.08 5.14
C THR A 683 -0.98 -22.09 4.19
N GLY A 684 0.35 -22.16 4.06
CA GLY A 684 1.11 -21.44 3.04
C GLY A 684 0.67 -21.78 1.60
N GLU A 685 0.40 -23.07 1.30
CA GLU A 685 -0.18 -23.48 0.01
C GLU A 685 -1.60 -22.94 -0.22
N GLN A 686 -2.44 -22.90 0.82
CA GLN A 686 -3.78 -22.31 0.72
C GLN A 686 -3.72 -20.81 0.43
N VAL A 687 -2.83 -20.06 1.12
CA VAL A 687 -2.59 -18.64 0.86
C VAL A 687 -2.01 -18.43 -0.54
N HIS A 688 -1.08 -19.27 -1.00
CA HIS A 688 -0.55 -19.22 -2.37
C HIS A 688 -1.64 -19.46 -3.42
N ALA A 689 -2.55 -20.42 -3.19
CA ALA A 689 -3.68 -20.66 -4.08
C ALA A 689 -4.70 -19.51 -4.10
N LEU A 690 -4.83 -18.74 -3.01
CA LEU A 690 -5.62 -17.50 -2.97
C LEU A 690 -4.92 -16.36 -3.73
N VAL A 691 -3.60 -16.18 -3.52
CA VAL A 691 -2.78 -15.21 -4.28
C VAL A 691 -2.90 -15.45 -5.78
N ALA A 692 -2.76 -16.70 -6.24
CA ALA A 692 -2.83 -17.09 -7.65
C ALA A 692 -4.22 -16.90 -8.29
N LYS A 693 -5.29 -16.81 -7.48
CA LYS A 693 -6.65 -16.46 -7.93
C LYS A 693 -6.94 -14.96 -7.88
N SER A 694 -6.06 -14.16 -7.27
CA SER A 694 -6.19 -12.72 -7.15
C SER A 694 -5.44 -11.99 -8.28
N SER A 695 -5.73 -10.70 -8.46
CA SER A 695 -4.98 -9.80 -9.35
C SER A 695 -3.50 -9.64 -8.97
N HIS A 696 -3.10 -10.05 -7.77
CA HIS A 696 -1.73 -9.89 -7.27
C HIS A 696 -0.80 -11.09 -7.56
N GLY A 697 -1.24 -12.06 -8.39
CA GLY A 697 -0.41 -13.24 -8.73
C GLY A 697 0.92 -12.93 -9.41
N SER A 698 1.07 -11.74 -10.01
CA SER A 698 2.30 -11.23 -10.62
C SER A 698 3.06 -10.21 -9.78
N ASP A 699 2.63 -9.94 -8.54
CA ASP A 699 3.26 -8.95 -7.65
C ASP A 699 4.62 -9.45 -7.14
N VAL A 700 5.68 -8.70 -7.43
CA VAL A 700 7.07 -8.99 -7.04
C VAL A 700 7.24 -9.07 -5.51
N TYR A 701 6.49 -8.28 -4.75
CA TYR A 701 6.52 -8.26 -3.29
C TYR A 701 5.91 -9.55 -2.72
N ILE A 702 4.78 -10.01 -3.27
CA ILE A 702 4.14 -11.26 -2.86
C ILE A 702 4.95 -12.47 -3.32
N GLY A 703 5.49 -12.46 -4.54
CA GLY A 703 6.42 -13.48 -5.02
C GLY A 703 7.64 -13.62 -4.09
N SER A 704 8.20 -12.51 -3.62
CA SER A 704 9.28 -12.51 -2.62
C SER A 704 8.86 -13.15 -1.29
N ALA A 705 7.65 -12.86 -0.79
CA ALA A 705 7.10 -13.45 0.43
C ALA A 705 6.78 -14.96 0.28
N LEU A 706 6.33 -15.39 -0.90
CA LEU A 706 6.12 -16.81 -1.22
C LEU A 706 7.44 -17.60 -1.21
N VAL A 707 8.51 -17.03 -1.79
CA VAL A 707 9.84 -17.63 -1.78
C VAL A 707 10.39 -17.76 -0.35
N ASP A 708 10.25 -16.74 0.50
CA ASP A 708 10.61 -16.81 1.93
C ASP A 708 9.81 -17.90 2.67
N MET A 709 8.50 -17.96 2.46
CA MET A 709 7.62 -18.96 3.07
C MET A 709 8.01 -20.39 2.68
N TYR A 710 8.14 -20.70 1.39
CA TYR A 710 8.56 -22.04 0.95
C TYR A 710 9.99 -22.40 1.39
N ALA A 711 10.91 -21.42 1.45
CA ALA A 711 12.27 -21.64 1.92
C ALA A 711 12.33 -21.97 3.43
N LYS A 712 11.56 -21.26 4.27
CA LYS A 712 11.46 -21.52 5.72
C LYS A 712 10.65 -22.77 6.04
N CYS A 713 9.66 -23.12 5.21
CA CYS A 713 8.91 -24.38 5.26
C CYS A 713 9.69 -25.59 4.69
N GLU A 714 11.00 -25.48 4.47
CA GLU A 714 11.89 -26.58 4.04
C GLU A 714 11.51 -27.21 2.67
N ARG A 715 10.89 -26.42 1.78
CA ARG A 715 10.47 -26.83 0.42
C ARG A 715 11.18 -26.02 -0.68
N PRO A 716 12.50 -26.21 -0.87
CA PRO A 716 13.30 -25.39 -1.79
C PRO A 716 12.88 -25.53 -3.26
N GLU A 717 12.39 -26.69 -3.69
CA GLU A 717 11.94 -26.91 -5.06
C GLU A 717 10.70 -26.07 -5.41
N GLU A 718 9.76 -25.89 -4.47
CA GLU A 718 8.59 -25.03 -4.68
C GLU A 718 8.96 -23.54 -4.61
N ALA A 719 9.85 -23.17 -3.68
CA ALA A 719 10.45 -21.84 -3.66
C ALA A 719 11.15 -21.51 -4.99
N ARG A 720 11.80 -22.50 -5.61
CA ARG A 720 12.48 -22.36 -6.91
C ARG A 720 11.49 -22.19 -8.06
N LYS A 721 10.39 -22.96 -8.10
CA LYS A 721 9.34 -22.79 -9.12
C LYS A 721 8.70 -21.41 -9.06
N VAL A 722 8.40 -20.91 -7.85
CA VAL A 722 7.87 -19.54 -7.67
C VAL A 722 8.90 -18.51 -8.17
N PHE A 723 10.17 -18.64 -7.76
CA PHE A 723 11.27 -17.76 -8.21
C PHE A 723 11.43 -17.74 -9.75
N ASP A 724 11.38 -18.90 -10.39
CA ASP A 724 11.58 -19.00 -11.84
C ASP A 724 10.38 -18.47 -12.65
N ALA A 725 9.17 -18.49 -12.07
CA ALA A 725 7.94 -17.97 -12.67
C ALA A 725 7.73 -16.45 -12.50
N MET A 726 8.55 -15.75 -11.70
CA MET A 726 8.43 -14.30 -11.50
C MET A 726 8.96 -13.49 -12.70
N PRO A 727 8.21 -12.49 -13.21
CA PRO A 727 8.59 -11.70 -14.39
C PRO A 727 9.72 -10.70 -14.12
N GLU A 728 9.81 -10.16 -12.90
CA GLU A 728 10.91 -9.31 -12.44
C GLU A 728 11.56 -9.89 -11.19
N ARG A 729 12.90 -9.78 -11.09
CA ARG A 729 13.71 -10.39 -10.02
C ARG A 729 14.47 -9.32 -9.26
N ASN A 730 14.22 -9.20 -7.96
CA ASN A 730 14.89 -8.21 -7.11
C ASN A 730 16.19 -8.75 -6.47
N ILE A 731 17.08 -7.80 -6.13
CA ILE A 731 18.47 -8.07 -5.71
C ILE A 731 18.53 -8.85 -4.37
N HIS A 732 17.53 -8.65 -3.51
CA HIS A 732 17.38 -9.35 -2.23
C HIS A 732 17.26 -10.88 -2.37
N MET A 733 16.84 -11.38 -3.53
CA MET A 733 16.41 -12.77 -3.72
C MET A 733 17.55 -13.77 -3.90
N HIS A 734 18.76 -13.31 -4.26
CA HIS A 734 19.96 -14.17 -4.29
C HIS A 734 20.36 -14.74 -2.92
N ARG A 735 19.87 -14.13 -1.83
CA ARG A 735 20.10 -14.54 -0.44
C ARG A 735 19.37 -15.83 -0.06
N MET A 736 18.24 -16.13 -0.69
CA MET A 736 17.30 -17.19 -0.25
C MET A 736 17.53 -18.54 -0.95
N VAL A 737 17.79 -18.54 -2.27
CA VAL A 737 17.81 -19.75 -3.10
C VAL A 737 19.16 -20.51 -3.01
N ARG A 738 20.16 -19.96 -2.32
CA ARG A 738 21.56 -20.47 -2.32
C ARG A 738 21.91 -21.48 -1.22
N LYS A 739 20.95 -22.26 -0.70
CA LYS A 739 21.27 -23.49 0.05
C LYS A 739 21.77 -24.60 -0.90
N LYS A 740 23.07 -24.52 -1.22
CA LYS A 740 23.97 -25.65 -1.60
C LYS A 740 23.83 -26.26 -3.00
N LYS A 741 24.56 -25.71 -4.02
CA LYS A 741 25.63 -26.40 -4.79
C LYS A 741 26.26 -25.48 -5.86
N ARG A 742 27.61 -25.44 -5.92
CA ARG A 742 28.51 -24.79 -6.93
C ARG A 742 28.15 -23.37 -7.40
N LEU A 743 28.98 -22.41 -6.99
CA LEU A 743 28.95 -21.04 -7.48
C LEU A 743 29.58 -20.95 -8.87
N GLY A 744 28.79 -20.56 -9.88
CA GLY A 744 29.29 -19.99 -11.13
C GLY A 744 29.49 -18.47 -10.99
N SER A 745 30.37 -17.89 -11.79
CA SER A 745 30.80 -16.49 -11.76
C SER A 745 29.67 -15.47 -11.63
N PHE A 746 29.86 -14.47 -10.76
CA PHE A 746 29.09 -13.22 -10.82
C PHE A 746 29.43 -12.48 -12.11
N ASN A 747 28.41 -11.99 -12.82
CA ASN A 747 28.57 -11.23 -14.07
C ASN A 747 28.34 -9.72 -13.89
N GLU A 748 28.14 -9.27 -12.65
CA GLU A 748 27.89 -7.90 -12.23
C GLU A 748 28.77 -7.57 -11.02
N ARG A 749 29.19 -6.31 -10.88
CA ARG A 749 30.06 -5.87 -9.78
C ARG A 749 29.27 -5.85 -8.46
N PRO A 750 29.70 -6.58 -7.41
CA PRO A 750 29.01 -6.56 -6.13
C PRO A 750 29.14 -5.19 -5.45
N ASP A 751 28.12 -4.82 -4.67
CA ASP A 751 28.12 -3.64 -3.81
C ASP A 751 28.25 -4.02 -2.31
N SER A 752 28.33 -3.02 -1.45
CA SER A 752 28.51 -3.21 0.00
C SER A 752 27.37 -4.04 0.63
N VAL A 753 26.12 -3.87 0.18
CA VAL A 753 24.97 -4.63 0.69
C VAL A 753 25.01 -6.09 0.23
N THR A 754 25.45 -6.33 -1.01
CA THR A 754 25.68 -7.67 -1.56
C THR A 754 26.72 -8.44 -0.73
N MET A 755 27.80 -7.77 -0.31
CA MET A 755 28.86 -8.39 0.49
C MET A 755 28.39 -8.80 1.90
N ILE A 756 27.60 -7.97 2.59
CA ILE A 756 26.93 -8.35 3.86
C ILE A 756 26.09 -9.62 3.68
N GLY A 757 25.34 -9.70 2.58
CA GLY A 757 24.51 -10.86 2.23
C GLY A 757 25.32 -12.14 2.01
N VAL A 758 26.48 -12.04 1.35
CA VAL A 758 27.40 -13.17 1.12
C VAL A 758 28.03 -13.63 2.44
N LEU A 759 28.56 -12.71 3.26
CA LEU A 759 29.19 -13.05 4.54
C LEU A 759 28.20 -13.69 5.52
N SER A 760 26.97 -13.17 5.61
CA SER A 760 25.89 -13.77 6.40
C SER A 760 25.55 -15.20 5.93
N ALA A 761 25.54 -15.44 4.62
CA ALA A 761 25.28 -16.77 4.05
C ALA A 761 26.42 -17.76 4.34
N CYS A 762 27.67 -17.30 4.33
CA CYS A 762 28.82 -18.08 4.82
C CYS A 762 28.69 -18.41 6.31
N GLY A 763 28.30 -17.43 7.14
CA GLY A 763 28.05 -17.57 8.59
C GLY A 763 27.10 -18.72 8.92
N HIS A 764 25.91 -18.72 8.34
CA HIS A 764 24.93 -19.80 8.54
C HIS A 764 25.29 -21.14 7.88
N SER A 765 26.23 -21.15 6.93
CA SER A 765 26.67 -22.36 6.21
C SER A 765 27.96 -22.97 6.75
N GLY A 766 28.65 -22.31 7.71
CA GLY A 766 29.95 -22.74 8.22
C GLY A 766 31.09 -22.65 7.20
N LEU A 767 30.94 -21.82 6.15
CA LEU A 767 31.92 -21.69 5.06
C LEU A 767 32.98 -20.64 5.39
N VAL A 768 33.80 -20.94 6.41
CA VAL A 768 34.83 -20.03 6.96
C VAL A 768 35.79 -19.54 5.88
N GLU A 769 36.43 -20.46 5.15
CA GLU A 769 37.46 -20.11 4.14
C GLU A 769 36.91 -19.27 2.98
N GLU A 770 35.67 -19.52 2.55
CA GLU A 770 35.02 -18.67 1.55
C GLU A 770 34.69 -17.29 2.14
N GLY A 771 34.23 -17.22 3.39
CA GLY A 771 33.97 -15.96 4.08
C GLY A 771 35.24 -15.09 4.21
N ARG A 772 36.38 -15.69 4.61
CA ARG A 772 37.71 -15.04 4.61
C ARG A 772 38.01 -14.44 3.23
N ARG A 773 37.91 -15.27 2.18
CA ARG A 773 38.21 -14.88 0.80
C ARG A 773 37.31 -13.75 0.30
N TYR A 774 36.01 -13.78 0.61
CA TYR A 774 35.10 -12.69 0.25
C TYR A 774 35.40 -11.40 1.02
N PHE A 775 35.77 -11.49 2.31
CA PHE A 775 36.12 -10.30 3.10
C PHE A 775 37.40 -9.61 2.60
N GLN A 776 38.40 -10.38 2.14
CA GLN A 776 39.62 -9.85 1.52
C GLN A 776 39.36 -9.25 0.13
N THR A 777 38.75 -10.02 -0.79
CA THR A 777 38.45 -9.57 -2.16
C THR A 777 37.51 -8.36 -2.20
N MET A 778 36.68 -8.14 -1.18
CA MET A 778 35.91 -6.91 -0.99
C MET A 778 36.77 -5.64 -1.05
N THR A 779 37.93 -5.67 -0.40
CA THR A 779 38.85 -4.53 -0.32
C THR A 779 39.81 -4.54 -1.50
N GLU A 780 40.35 -5.70 -1.86
CA GLU A 780 41.41 -5.87 -2.87
C GLU A 780 40.91 -5.77 -4.32
N ASP A 781 39.84 -6.49 -4.68
CA ASP A 781 39.32 -6.59 -6.05
C ASP A 781 38.14 -5.63 -6.33
N HIS A 782 37.39 -5.25 -5.28
CA HIS A 782 36.17 -4.46 -5.41
C HIS A 782 36.27 -3.04 -4.84
N GLY A 783 37.32 -2.71 -4.08
CA GLY A 783 37.55 -1.37 -3.53
C GLY A 783 36.48 -0.92 -2.51
N ILE A 784 35.73 -1.87 -1.93
CA ILE A 784 34.67 -1.60 -0.96
C ILE A 784 35.30 -1.54 0.43
N ILE A 785 35.13 -0.41 1.12
CA ILE A 785 35.59 -0.23 2.50
C ILE A 785 34.68 -1.05 3.44
N PRO A 786 35.23 -1.97 4.27
CA PRO A 786 34.42 -2.73 5.23
C PRO A 786 33.67 -1.82 6.22
N THR A 787 32.34 -2.00 6.33
CA THR A 787 31.51 -1.32 7.33
C THR A 787 31.28 -2.19 8.57
N ARG A 788 30.72 -1.63 9.66
CA ARG A 788 30.47 -2.34 10.93
C ARG A 788 29.69 -3.65 10.71
N ASP A 789 28.70 -3.64 9.83
CA ASP A 789 27.88 -4.82 9.51
C ASP A 789 28.69 -5.98 8.91
N HIS A 790 29.74 -5.68 8.14
CA HIS A 790 30.64 -6.69 7.57
C HIS A 790 31.47 -7.36 8.67
N TYR A 791 32.00 -6.57 9.61
CA TYR A 791 32.69 -7.09 10.78
C TYR A 791 31.76 -7.90 11.67
N THR A 792 30.53 -7.44 11.92
CA THR A 792 29.50 -8.21 12.65
C THR A 792 29.22 -9.57 12.00
N CYS A 793 29.14 -9.64 10.66
CA CYS A 793 29.00 -10.90 9.93
C CYS A 793 30.23 -11.82 10.07
N MET A 794 31.44 -11.26 10.04
CA MET A 794 32.68 -12.03 10.24
C MET A 794 32.82 -12.55 11.68
N VAL A 795 32.44 -11.75 12.68
CA VAL A 795 32.42 -12.16 14.10
C VAL A 795 31.40 -13.28 14.34
N ASP A 796 30.22 -13.23 13.72
CA ASP A 796 29.24 -14.33 13.79
C ASP A 796 29.76 -15.61 13.09
N LEU A 797 30.39 -15.48 11.91
CA LEU A 797 31.00 -16.59 11.17
C LEU A 797 32.12 -17.29 11.96
N LEU A 798 33.14 -16.53 12.37
CA LEU A 798 34.32 -17.04 13.09
C LEU A 798 33.94 -17.52 14.49
N GLY A 799 33.07 -16.78 15.18
CA GLY A 799 32.54 -17.14 16.49
C GLY A 799 31.77 -18.45 16.48
N ARG A 800 30.87 -18.67 15.51
CA ARG A 800 30.18 -19.97 15.35
C ARG A 800 31.16 -21.10 15.05
N ALA A 801 32.17 -20.85 14.22
CA ALA A 801 33.19 -21.84 13.87
C ALA A 801 34.17 -22.18 15.01
N GLY A 802 34.27 -21.34 16.03
CA GLY A 802 35.16 -21.54 17.20
C GLY A 802 36.52 -20.88 17.08
N HIS A 803 36.75 -20.05 16.06
CA HIS A 803 37.98 -19.27 15.87
C HIS A 803 37.97 -18.02 16.76
N LEU A 804 37.86 -18.21 18.08
CA LEU A 804 37.66 -17.11 19.04
C LEU A 804 38.88 -16.18 19.15
N GLU A 805 40.10 -16.72 19.12
CA GLU A 805 41.34 -15.94 19.13
C GLU A 805 41.44 -14.97 17.93
N GLU A 806 40.96 -15.40 16.76
CA GLU A 806 40.89 -14.56 15.55
C GLU A 806 39.79 -13.51 15.64
N VAL A 807 38.68 -13.79 16.33
CA VAL A 807 37.64 -12.79 16.60
C VAL A 807 38.17 -11.66 17.49
N GLU A 808 39.04 -11.99 18.45
CA GLU A 808 39.73 -10.99 19.28
C GLU A 808 40.62 -10.09 18.43
N GLU A 809 41.50 -10.68 17.61
CA GLU A 809 42.37 -9.95 16.67
C GLU A 809 41.57 -9.09 15.66
N LEU A 810 40.43 -9.60 15.15
CA LEU A 810 39.56 -8.88 14.22
C LEU A 810 38.86 -7.68 14.88
N ILE A 811 38.53 -7.77 16.18
CA ILE A 811 37.93 -6.68 16.94
C ILE A 811 38.99 -5.63 17.33
N GLU A 812 40.19 -6.06 17.73
CA GLU A 812 41.28 -5.13 18.05
C GLU A 812 41.78 -4.33 16.83
N ASN A 813 41.82 -4.97 15.65
CA ASN A 813 42.24 -4.31 14.41
C ASN A 813 41.09 -3.58 13.67
N MET A 814 39.90 -3.46 14.27
CA MET A 814 38.77 -2.78 13.63
C MET A 814 38.98 -1.25 13.61
N PRO A 815 38.79 -0.56 12.46
CA PRO A 815 38.99 0.89 12.37
C PRO A 815 37.86 1.74 13.00
N MET A 816 36.92 1.11 13.72
CA MET A 816 35.79 1.76 14.39
C MET A 816 35.31 0.95 15.60
N GLU A 817 34.65 1.61 16.55
CA GLU A 817 34.14 0.94 17.76
C GLU A 817 33.04 -0.09 17.44
N PRO A 818 33.04 -1.30 18.05
CA PRO A 818 31.96 -2.28 17.89
C PRO A 818 30.63 -1.84 18.51
N ASP A 819 29.51 -2.36 18.03
CA ASP A 819 28.17 -2.09 18.58
C ASP A 819 27.61 -3.24 19.43
N ALA A 820 26.45 -3.00 20.05
CA ALA A 820 25.75 -4.00 20.86
C ALA A 820 25.32 -5.25 20.07
N VAL A 821 25.18 -5.17 18.74
CA VAL A 821 24.82 -6.33 17.91
C VAL A 821 26.04 -7.25 17.77
N LEU A 822 27.21 -6.68 17.48
CA LEU A 822 28.47 -7.41 17.40
C LEU A 822 28.81 -8.10 18.73
N TRP A 823 28.74 -7.37 19.85
CA TRP A 823 29.00 -7.95 21.16
C TRP A 823 27.98 -9.04 21.55
N ALA A 824 26.71 -8.92 21.13
CA ALA A 824 25.70 -9.95 21.37
C ALA A 824 25.97 -11.23 20.55
N SER A 825 26.39 -11.09 19.28
CA SER A 825 26.83 -12.22 18.44
C SER A 825 28.03 -12.94 19.07
N LEU A 826 29.02 -12.18 19.56
CA LEU A 826 30.18 -12.75 20.26
C LEU A 826 29.77 -13.48 21.55
N LEU A 827 28.94 -12.87 22.41
CA LEU A 827 28.46 -13.53 23.63
C LEU A 827 27.71 -14.84 23.35
N GLY A 828 26.94 -14.89 22.24
CA GLY A 828 26.31 -16.12 21.74
C GLY A 828 27.33 -17.20 21.36
N ALA A 829 28.38 -16.84 20.62
CA ALA A 829 29.48 -17.73 20.24
C ALA A 829 30.29 -18.22 21.46
N CYS A 830 30.62 -17.34 22.40
CA CYS A 830 31.32 -17.69 23.64
C CYS A 830 30.56 -18.74 24.46
N ARG A 831 29.21 -18.65 24.50
CA ARG A 831 28.37 -19.69 25.11
C ARG A 831 28.48 -21.03 24.38
N MET A 832 28.42 -21.04 23.04
CA MET A 832 28.51 -22.28 22.25
C MET A 832 29.82 -23.03 22.50
N HIS A 833 30.94 -22.30 22.58
CA HIS A 833 32.28 -22.85 22.77
C HIS A 833 32.74 -22.88 24.24
N LYS A 834 31.87 -22.50 25.19
CA LYS A 834 32.12 -22.46 26.64
C LYS A 834 33.32 -21.60 27.08
N ASN A 835 33.70 -20.61 26.28
CA ASN A 835 34.76 -19.66 26.65
C ASN A 835 34.17 -18.59 27.60
N ILE A 836 34.52 -18.68 28.88
CA ILE A 836 34.02 -17.76 29.92
C ILE A 836 34.63 -16.37 29.77
N ASP A 837 35.94 -16.30 29.59
CA ASP A 837 36.70 -15.07 29.79
C ASP A 837 36.35 -14.05 28.69
N MET A 838 36.24 -14.52 27.45
CA MET A 838 35.71 -13.73 26.33
C MET A 838 34.21 -13.42 26.46
N GLY A 839 33.44 -14.31 27.11
CA GLY A 839 32.03 -14.08 27.44
C GLY A 839 31.82 -13.01 28.52
N GLU A 840 32.69 -12.94 29.53
CA GLU A 840 32.71 -11.87 30.54
C GLU A 840 33.06 -10.53 29.91
N TRP A 841 34.04 -10.52 28.98
CA TRP A 841 34.42 -9.32 28.22
C TRP A 841 33.27 -8.80 27.36
N ALA A 842 32.67 -9.65 26.51
CA ALA A 842 31.54 -9.28 25.65
C ALA A 842 30.30 -8.85 26.46
N ALA A 843 29.97 -9.57 27.53
CA ALA A 843 28.86 -9.18 28.42
C ALA A 843 29.15 -7.87 29.16
N GLY A 844 30.39 -7.63 29.58
CA GLY A 844 30.83 -6.36 30.18
C GLY A 844 30.58 -5.17 29.24
N LYS A 845 30.96 -5.30 27.97
CA LYS A 845 30.70 -4.29 26.94
C LYS A 845 29.22 -4.10 26.63
N LEU A 846 28.42 -5.17 26.66
CA LEU A 846 26.96 -5.05 26.58
C LEU A 846 26.36 -4.31 27.79
N PHE A 847 26.90 -4.49 29.01
CA PHE A 847 26.42 -3.76 30.19
C PHE A 847 26.81 -2.27 30.23
N GLU A 848 27.78 -1.86 29.41
CA GLU A 848 28.16 -0.47 29.15
C GLU A 848 27.27 0.16 28.07
N LEU A 849 26.95 -0.58 27.00
CA LEU A 849 26.21 -0.09 25.83
C LEU A 849 24.68 -0.15 25.97
N ASP A 850 24.14 -1.22 26.56
CA ASP A 850 22.69 -1.50 26.68
C ASP A 850 22.35 -2.10 28.06
N PRO A 851 22.32 -1.28 29.12
CA PRO A 851 22.22 -1.74 30.51
C PRO A 851 20.82 -2.25 30.92
N ASP A 852 19.77 -1.95 30.15
CA ASP A 852 18.38 -2.31 30.44
C ASP A 852 17.97 -3.67 29.84
N ASN A 853 18.79 -4.21 28.94
CA ASN A 853 18.51 -5.43 28.21
C ASN A 853 18.76 -6.70 29.04
N SER A 854 17.71 -7.49 29.24
CA SER A 854 17.78 -8.73 30.04
C SER A 854 18.60 -9.86 29.42
N GLY A 855 18.78 -9.87 28.09
CA GLY A 855 19.41 -10.96 27.34
C GLY A 855 20.85 -11.26 27.78
N PRO A 856 21.77 -10.28 27.76
CA PRO A 856 23.17 -10.47 28.17
C PRO A 856 23.33 -10.93 29.62
N TYR A 857 22.51 -10.41 30.55
CA TYR A 857 22.52 -10.86 31.95
C TYR A 857 22.10 -12.33 32.09
N VAL A 858 21.08 -12.78 31.32
CA VAL A 858 20.62 -14.17 31.35
C VAL A 858 21.65 -15.10 30.68
N LEU A 859 22.23 -14.71 29.54
CA LEU A 859 23.27 -15.49 28.85
C LEU A 859 24.51 -15.71 29.74
N LEU A 860 25.07 -14.65 30.32
CA LEU A 860 26.21 -14.76 31.23
C LEU A 860 25.84 -15.54 32.52
N SER A 861 24.64 -15.33 33.07
CA SER A 861 24.15 -16.10 34.21
C SER A 861 23.99 -17.60 33.90
N ASN A 862 23.72 -17.97 32.64
CA ASN A 862 23.62 -19.37 32.23
C ASN A 862 25.02 -19.98 32.05
N MET A 863 25.96 -19.27 31.42
CA MET A 863 27.35 -19.71 31.30
C MET A 863 28.01 -19.98 32.67
N TYR A 864 27.79 -19.13 33.68
CA TYR A 864 28.24 -19.41 35.04
C TYR A 864 27.55 -20.61 35.68
N ALA A 865 26.25 -20.84 35.39
CA ALA A 865 25.49 -21.96 35.95
C ALA A 865 25.93 -23.30 35.34
N GLU A 866 26.16 -23.34 34.02
CA GLU A 866 26.70 -24.51 33.28
C GLU A 866 28.08 -24.96 33.80
N LEU A 867 28.77 -24.11 34.58
CA LEU A 867 30.08 -24.35 35.17
C LEU A 867 30.07 -24.41 36.72
N GLY A 868 28.89 -24.44 37.34
CA GLY A 868 28.75 -24.52 38.80
C GLY A 868 29.23 -23.29 39.59
N LYS A 869 29.54 -22.17 38.92
CA LYS A 869 30.00 -20.91 39.53
C LYS A 869 28.82 -20.12 40.14
N TRP A 870 28.13 -20.72 41.11
CA TRP A 870 26.89 -20.18 41.70
C TRP A 870 27.06 -18.79 42.33
N ALA A 871 28.22 -18.47 42.90
CA ALA A 871 28.50 -17.13 43.44
C ALA A 871 28.39 -16.04 42.36
N ASP A 872 28.89 -16.32 41.16
CA ASP A 872 28.86 -15.41 40.01
C ASP A 872 27.45 -15.32 39.40
N VAL A 873 26.71 -16.44 39.36
CA VAL A 873 25.26 -16.46 39.05
C VAL A 873 24.49 -15.50 39.96
N PHE A 874 24.74 -15.55 41.28
CA PHE A 874 24.09 -14.63 42.23
C PHE A 874 24.55 -13.18 42.06
N ARG A 875 25.83 -12.92 41.71
CA ARG A 875 26.35 -11.57 41.39
C ARG A 875 25.60 -10.98 40.19
N VAL A 876 25.51 -11.70 39.08
CA VAL A 876 24.82 -11.24 37.86
C VAL A 876 23.32 -11.01 38.13
N ARG A 877 22.64 -11.95 38.78
CA ARG A 877 21.20 -11.82 39.13
C ARG A 877 20.92 -10.70 40.15
N ARG A 878 21.86 -10.39 41.05
CA ARG A 878 21.76 -9.24 41.97
C ARG A 878 21.95 -7.92 41.22
N SER A 879 22.90 -7.86 40.28
CA SER A 879 23.09 -6.70 39.39
C SER A 879 21.82 -6.41 38.57
N MET A 880 21.26 -7.44 37.95
CA MET A 880 19.99 -7.39 37.20
C MET A 880 18.84 -6.82 38.05
N LYS A 881 18.67 -7.29 39.30
CA LYS A 881 17.68 -6.76 40.25
C LYS A 881 17.93 -5.30 40.66
N HIS A 882 19.18 -4.92 40.91
CA HIS A 882 19.53 -3.54 41.29
C HIS A 882 19.29 -2.55 40.13
N ARG A 883 19.43 -3.01 38.89
CA ARG A 883 19.13 -2.22 37.67
C ARG A 883 17.65 -2.24 37.26
N GLY A 884 16.79 -2.99 37.96
CA GLY A 884 15.36 -3.07 37.66
C GLY A 884 14.99 -3.95 36.46
N VAL A 885 15.94 -4.75 35.95
CA VAL A 885 15.76 -5.58 34.75
C VAL A 885 15.05 -6.90 35.13
N SER A 886 14.01 -7.29 34.39
CA SER A 886 13.20 -8.48 34.67
C SER A 886 13.24 -9.51 33.55
N LYS A 887 13.38 -10.80 33.88
CA LYS A 887 13.24 -11.92 32.93
C LYS A 887 11.77 -12.07 32.51
N GLN A 888 11.51 -12.23 31.20
CA GLN A 888 10.19 -12.63 30.71
C GLN A 888 9.99 -14.16 30.82
N PRO A 889 8.79 -14.65 31.19
CA PRO A 889 8.49 -16.07 31.30
C PRO A 889 8.35 -16.75 29.92
N GLY A 890 8.57 -18.06 29.86
CA GLY A 890 8.28 -18.88 28.69
C GLY A 890 6.83 -19.38 28.68
N CYS A 891 6.33 -19.73 27.50
CA CYS A 891 5.00 -20.29 27.29
C CYS A 891 5.04 -21.45 26.30
N SER A 892 4.11 -22.38 26.44
CA SER A 892 3.81 -23.47 25.50
C SER A 892 2.30 -23.64 25.35
N TRP A 893 1.84 -24.35 24.33
CA TRP A 893 0.40 -24.61 24.14
C TRP A 893 0.14 -25.90 23.39
N ILE A 894 -1.04 -26.49 23.62
CA ILE A 894 -1.51 -27.69 22.94
C ILE A 894 -2.97 -27.52 22.50
N GLU A 895 -3.29 -27.94 21.26
CA GLU A 895 -4.66 -27.91 20.75
C GLU A 895 -5.32 -29.30 20.86
N ILE A 896 -6.41 -29.38 21.61
CA ILE A 896 -7.20 -30.61 21.78
C ILE A 896 -8.65 -30.26 21.42
N GLY A 897 -9.22 -30.95 20.43
CA GLY A 897 -10.63 -30.79 20.06
C GLY A 897 -11.03 -29.37 19.64
N ARG A 898 -10.17 -28.67 18.87
CA ARG A 898 -10.31 -27.25 18.49
C ARG A 898 -10.25 -26.24 19.65
N LYS A 899 -9.80 -26.66 20.83
CA LYS A 899 -9.57 -25.78 21.99
C LYS A 899 -8.07 -25.73 22.28
N VAL A 900 -7.49 -24.54 22.19
CA VAL A 900 -6.08 -24.29 22.54
C VAL A 900 -5.98 -24.15 24.05
N ASN A 901 -5.17 -24.99 24.67
CA ASN A 901 -4.83 -24.92 26.09
C ASN A 901 -3.42 -24.34 26.17
N VAL A 902 -3.32 -23.12 26.69
CA VAL A 902 -2.05 -22.42 26.88
C VAL A 902 -1.52 -22.73 28.27
N PHE A 903 -0.23 -22.99 28.33
CA PHE A 903 0.55 -23.15 29.53
C PHE A 903 1.52 -21.98 29.64
N LEU A 904 1.82 -21.57 30.86
CA LEU A 904 2.73 -20.47 31.17
C LEU A 904 3.62 -20.89 32.34
N ALA A 905 4.93 -20.75 32.18
CA ALA A 905 5.88 -21.25 33.18
C ALA A 905 5.65 -20.59 34.55
N ARG A 906 5.17 -21.40 35.51
CA ARG A 906 4.77 -21.05 36.89
C ARG A 906 3.37 -20.45 37.08
N ASP A 907 2.49 -20.55 36.10
CA ASP A 907 1.11 -20.08 36.21
C ASP A 907 0.13 -21.13 36.80
N ASN A 908 -1.03 -20.69 37.27
CA ASN A 908 -2.06 -21.50 37.93
C ASN A 908 -3.45 -21.42 37.26
N ILE A 909 -3.57 -20.76 36.11
CA ILE A 909 -4.87 -20.35 35.52
C ILE A 909 -5.63 -21.48 34.80
N HIS A 910 -5.01 -22.62 34.49
CA HIS A 910 -5.64 -23.68 33.68
C HIS A 910 -6.89 -24.31 34.35
N PRO A 911 -8.08 -24.33 33.70
CA PRO A 911 -9.33 -24.80 34.33
C PRO A 911 -9.29 -26.23 34.88
N CYS A 912 -8.70 -27.18 34.14
CA CYS A 912 -8.56 -28.59 34.55
C CYS A 912 -7.28 -28.88 35.36
N ARG A 913 -6.62 -27.85 35.94
CA ARG A 913 -5.32 -27.99 36.65
C ARG A 913 -5.31 -29.12 37.69
N ASN A 914 -6.39 -29.27 38.46
CA ASN A 914 -6.47 -30.28 39.51
C ASN A 914 -6.51 -31.70 38.93
N GLU A 915 -7.21 -31.91 37.81
CA GLU A 915 -7.27 -33.20 37.12
C GLU A 915 -5.91 -33.55 36.50
N ILE A 916 -5.25 -32.59 35.85
CA ILE A 916 -3.91 -32.75 35.28
C ILE A 916 -2.91 -33.16 36.36
N HIS A 917 -2.90 -32.48 37.52
CA HIS A 917 -2.01 -32.85 38.65
C HIS A 917 -2.34 -34.20 39.27
N VAL A 918 -3.62 -34.60 39.31
CA VAL A 918 -4.02 -35.94 39.76
C VAL A 918 -3.57 -37.01 38.77
N THR A 919 -3.73 -36.80 37.46
CA THR A 919 -3.26 -37.72 36.42
C THR A 919 -1.73 -37.83 36.41
N LEU A 920 -0.99 -36.72 36.56
CA LEU A 920 0.47 -36.74 36.71
C LEU A 920 0.90 -37.56 37.94
N ARG A 921 0.22 -37.42 39.09
CA ARG A 921 0.48 -38.28 40.27
C ARG A 921 0.15 -39.76 40.02
N ILE A 922 -0.90 -40.07 39.28
CA ILE A 922 -1.24 -41.47 38.93
C ILE A 922 -0.15 -42.06 38.03
N ILE A 923 0.33 -41.31 37.03
CA ILE A 923 1.45 -41.69 36.17
C ILE A 923 2.72 -41.88 37.01
N GLN A 924 3.03 -40.96 37.93
CA GLN A 924 4.15 -41.09 38.86
C GLN A 924 4.08 -42.41 39.67
N MET A 925 2.92 -42.73 40.27
CA MET A 925 2.71 -43.99 41.00
C MET A 925 2.81 -45.25 40.13
N GLN A 926 2.51 -45.15 38.82
CA GLN A 926 2.71 -46.23 37.86
C GLN A 926 4.20 -46.39 37.50
N MET A 927 4.93 -45.29 37.27
CA MET A 927 6.36 -45.31 36.95
C MET A 927 7.20 -45.85 38.13
N SER A 928 6.86 -45.48 39.38
CA SER A 928 7.50 -46.05 40.58
C SER A 928 7.25 -47.56 40.74
N ARG A 929 6.16 -48.10 40.20
CA ARG A 929 5.89 -49.56 40.18
C ARG A 929 6.62 -50.31 39.06
N MET A 930 7.16 -49.59 38.07
CA MET A 930 7.90 -50.15 36.93
C MET A 930 9.42 -50.13 37.12
N SER A 931 9.90 -49.81 38.33
CA SER A 931 11.33 -49.72 38.66
C SER A 931 12.10 -48.70 37.81
N VAL A 932 11.43 -47.63 37.38
CA VAL A 932 12.09 -46.48 36.73
C VAL A 932 12.90 -45.73 37.79
N ASP A 933 14.11 -45.29 37.42
CA ASP A 933 15.05 -44.67 38.33
C ASP A 933 14.49 -43.41 38.99
N ALA A 934 14.79 -43.20 40.27
CA ALA A 934 14.14 -42.17 41.08
C ALA A 934 14.51 -40.76 40.61
N GLU A 935 15.76 -40.55 40.18
CA GLU A 935 16.21 -39.28 39.58
C GLU A 935 15.50 -39.02 38.24
N ILE A 936 15.28 -40.05 37.41
CA ILE A 936 14.55 -39.90 36.13
C ILE A 936 13.08 -39.53 36.38
N ALA A 937 12.47 -40.08 37.42
CA ALA A 937 11.09 -39.74 37.80
C ALA A 937 10.96 -38.31 38.36
N ASP A 938 11.92 -37.86 39.18
CA ASP A 938 11.94 -36.48 39.69
C ASP A 938 12.34 -35.46 38.61
N ASP A 939 13.26 -35.81 37.69
CA ASP A 939 13.59 -34.96 36.54
C ASP A 939 12.41 -34.84 35.57
N LEU A 940 11.67 -35.93 35.29
CA LEU A 940 10.41 -35.85 34.53
C LEU A 940 9.35 -35.01 35.25
N MET A 941 9.31 -35.01 36.59
CA MET A 941 8.38 -34.17 37.35
C MET A 941 8.83 -32.70 37.44
N ASN A 942 10.12 -32.42 37.48
CA ASN A 942 10.66 -31.06 37.31
C ASN A 942 10.39 -30.57 35.88
N PHE A 943 10.67 -31.39 34.87
CA PHE A 943 10.38 -31.07 33.47
C PHE A 943 8.88 -30.88 33.24
N CYS A 944 7.99 -31.71 33.79
CA CYS A 944 6.54 -31.56 33.67
C CYS A 944 5.93 -30.50 34.61
N SER A 945 6.65 -29.98 35.61
CA SER A 945 6.19 -28.85 36.43
C SER A 945 6.72 -27.50 35.92
N GLU A 946 7.86 -27.50 35.22
CA GLU A 946 8.32 -26.36 34.41
C GLU A 946 7.62 -26.33 33.02
N ALA A 947 7.23 -27.48 32.46
CA ALA A 947 6.49 -27.65 31.19
C ALA A 947 5.01 -28.09 31.39
N CYS A 948 4.44 -27.84 32.58
CA CYS A 948 3.06 -27.32 32.69
C CYS A 948 3.05 -25.79 32.47
N GLY A 949 4.15 -25.26 31.92
CA GLY A 949 4.30 -23.96 31.28
C GLY A 949 4.48 -24.08 29.78
#